data_AF-A0AAD4X9X5-F1
#
_entry.id   AF-A0AAD4X9X5-F1
#
_cell.length_a   1.000
_cell.length_b   1.000
_cell.length_c   1.000
_cell.angle_alpha   90.00
_cell.angle_beta   90.00
_cell.angle_gamma   90.00
#
_symmetry.space_group_name_H-M   'P 1'
#
loop_
_entity.id
_entity.type
_entity.pdbx_description
1 polymer ?
#
loop_
_entity_poly.entity_id
_entity_poly.type
_entity_poly.pdbx_seq_one_letter_code
_entity_poly.pdbx_strand_id
1 'polypeptide(L)'
;MPVNLMCDELTTGKTSRPVEFQVNGEDLAEIEGGEVAITNLHSCNGPEFVLQVHLSDEQSGTLKSPGKFCTSWTFRSVCGLTQNFNSFCRVSIQRLGRLLPDARWPRLPFMELKHRKGDKAQLLKRCCLRVKCFIDTDAGFNPTPSKTDLAQHHRFTTALKNIGSKLLEKADGVTVEIRRDQRSLSLSQLEKEYEDWILQMHDAYDKELSCGQDPPILVVNPSNKKGLRITSEVVRVHKFIKRKGESWKAGDLIKIVPLNKQKIIYATLEFILLEGFQGDAGGEALLICRPIDLPAEKGCLLDVDGENSCLDVQDSLSFPINVIDSGQCSKIDAVEWKYQLDRLKLKAPSTIDLVSPQQCQQLQIDGVGLFPLSPQALPVEAHVLAGHATPEHIIAVIRPASFTSSGACKTLEQKFILKEDLEMSMEVKCFATYKYLCDEKHIYSERVRSSSHEGFHGLYIFSLGSKFPGLFNAAGAYKFKFSVICTGSREINCEKTILVKSRNSASQWRLTDKSSLSPCNIRVGSCFPPLAIACYDKYDNHMPFMSIPELDVAINMNGTAILPVEKLKVELLSNNMILQISDILIESGELDKICPQYEASLGISCSHDKLISLAIPFLVFPGSLQSVKAFIPDLEKQWLPGDVIKEMLLEMYDSYGNHVQQGTEVLLSLDGFCFQDNAGPKRKVDAEGCINLNGILKVIGSFGKTVSFSVEYEGQLLLRNEIQIGERELRILTTLPDNCAAGSLLENIIFEVVDSNGIVDETIHDVKFGQSHMLTITSASSEKNDCLRFMFSHGRCAVPFISVPREPGIFSFVAAHSCYPELFVVCKVNVMQYPKMEVNLVEHDTVPFQSPGGKMVVFQEEPVSALWKYNLNDMKKNEDDVKRIGSLIKVLESNLKLLTEEKASIENEISELQDLYGHQTNSHMHDFTDKEVVIKQIEMNNTAACVWCNIPADIQSQELPDIVGIVALLGSVSMESLSRMLAKYLGEELMLAVVCKSYAAARRLEKYGKGGEVDRSDGLHVVAAQLGRLINCEFLVICLEDLCPYGGKFKSDEDPQKKLSLVDPILPTGEIPSGFLGYAVNMVNIDIQQLHTRTNKGYYLRETLFYLLFGELQVYGTREQMNQARAFIKHGAISLDGGIVKSNGILSLGPQREPEIRFPVVTFEGQLQIAPNIKDIAKQIEKKRLELGEIYVKFNRCLKNMVGQRRGSERRCNN
;
A
#
# COMPACT_ATOMS: atom_id res chain seq x y z
N MET A 1 -5.66 2.05 -107.42
CA MET A 1 -4.28 2.56 -107.57
C MET A 1 -3.31 1.44 -107.23
N PRO A 2 -2.21 1.24 -107.98
CA PRO A 2 -1.15 0.35 -107.57
C PRO A 2 -0.29 1.07 -106.52
N VAL A 3 -0.28 0.57 -105.29
CA VAL A 3 0.68 1.01 -104.26
C VAL A 3 1.82 0.00 -104.25
N ASN A 4 3.01 0.41 -104.70
CA ASN A 4 4.21 -0.38 -104.54
C ASN A 4 4.56 -0.48 -103.05
N LEU A 5 4.60 -1.70 -102.51
CA LEU A 5 5.26 -1.97 -101.23
C LEU A 5 6.73 -2.25 -101.52
N MET A 6 7.53 -1.19 -101.55
CA MET A 6 8.98 -1.31 -101.35
C MET A 6 9.22 -1.77 -99.90
N CYS A 7 10.02 -2.83 -99.74
CA CYS A 7 10.52 -3.24 -98.43
C CYS A 7 11.88 -2.58 -98.23
N ASP A 8 11.90 -1.41 -97.61
CA ASP A 8 13.13 -0.72 -97.22
C ASP A 8 13.47 -0.99 -95.75
N GLU A 9 14.78 -1.00 -95.48
CA GLU A 9 15.48 -1.01 -94.19
C GLU A 9 15.24 -2.18 -93.20
N LEU A 10 16.23 -3.06 -93.12
CA LEU A 10 16.39 -4.13 -92.12
C LEU A 10 16.67 -3.55 -90.71
N THR A 11 15.62 -3.29 -89.94
CA THR A 11 15.73 -2.92 -88.52
C THR A 11 16.05 -4.13 -87.64
N THR A 12 17.33 -4.47 -87.53
CA THR A 12 17.82 -5.63 -86.75
C THR A 12 17.44 -5.54 -85.26
N GLY A 13 16.41 -6.29 -84.84
CA GLY A 13 16.00 -6.40 -83.43
C GLY A 13 14.49 -6.44 -83.19
N LYS A 14 13.64 -6.10 -84.17
CA LYS A 14 12.18 -6.18 -84.05
C LYS A 14 11.62 -7.28 -84.96
N THR A 15 10.65 -8.05 -84.45
CA THR A 15 9.90 -9.04 -85.24
C THR A 15 9.28 -8.37 -86.46
N SER A 16 9.54 -8.89 -87.67
CA SER A 16 9.03 -8.36 -88.93
C SER A 16 7.50 -8.20 -88.92
N ARG A 17 6.99 -7.01 -89.26
CA ARG A 17 5.55 -6.73 -89.35
C ARG A 17 5.13 -6.39 -90.79
N PRO A 18 4.13 -7.07 -91.38
CA PRO A 18 3.60 -6.70 -92.68
C PRO A 18 2.76 -5.40 -92.69
N VAL A 19 2.27 -4.97 -91.52
CA VAL A 19 1.40 -3.80 -91.31
C VAL A 19 1.69 -3.22 -89.93
N GLU A 20 1.75 -1.90 -89.79
CA GLU A 20 1.77 -1.20 -88.50
C GLU A 20 0.34 -0.86 -88.04
N PHE A 21 0.05 -1.04 -86.75
CA PHE A 21 -1.27 -0.77 -86.17
C PHE A 21 -1.15 0.16 -84.96
N GLN A 22 -1.30 1.46 -85.20
CA GLN A 22 -1.33 2.49 -84.15
C GLN A 22 -2.76 2.83 -83.74
N VAL A 23 -2.97 3.12 -82.46
CA VAL A 23 -4.20 3.70 -81.90
C VAL A 23 -3.81 4.84 -80.96
N ASN A 24 -4.44 6.01 -81.11
CA ASN A 24 -4.12 7.23 -80.35
C ASN A 24 -2.64 7.68 -80.40
N GLY A 25 -1.87 7.20 -81.39
CA GLY A 25 -0.42 7.45 -81.52
C GLY A 25 0.47 6.39 -80.84
N GLU A 26 -0.10 5.42 -80.14
CA GLU A 26 0.63 4.28 -79.58
C GLU A 26 0.58 3.08 -80.53
N ASP A 27 1.71 2.41 -80.74
CA ASP A 27 1.80 1.15 -81.49
C ASP A 27 1.27 -0.01 -80.64
N LEU A 28 0.15 -0.62 -81.06
CA LEU A 28 -0.50 -1.71 -80.33
C LEU A 28 0.41 -2.94 -80.16
N ALA A 29 1.42 -3.10 -81.01
CA ALA A 29 2.37 -4.21 -80.95
C ALA A 29 3.65 -3.88 -80.16
N GLU A 30 3.74 -2.71 -79.52
CA GLU A 30 4.76 -2.34 -78.52
C GLU A 30 4.20 -2.15 -77.10
N ILE A 31 2.88 -2.29 -76.91
CA ILE A 31 2.22 -2.22 -75.60
C ILE A 31 2.83 -3.22 -74.60
N GLU A 32 3.17 -2.72 -73.41
CA GLU A 32 3.75 -3.46 -72.28
C GLU A 32 2.85 -4.66 -71.91
N GLY A 33 3.32 -5.89 -72.15
CA GLY A 33 2.57 -7.13 -71.92
C GLY A 33 1.93 -7.77 -73.17
N GLY A 34 1.99 -7.15 -74.34
CA GLY A 34 1.56 -7.77 -75.61
C GLY A 34 2.52 -8.87 -76.09
N GLU A 35 2.01 -9.93 -76.73
CA GLU A 35 2.85 -11.10 -77.11
C GLU A 35 4.00 -10.74 -78.07
N VAL A 36 3.80 -9.75 -78.96
CA VAL A 36 4.85 -9.24 -79.86
C VAL A 36 5.88 -8.40 -79.09
N ALA A 37 5.44 -7.50 -78.20
CA ALA A 37 6.31 -6.68 -77.36
C ALA A 37 7.18 -7.54 -76.43
N ILE A 38 6.58 -8.53 -75.77
CA ILE A 38 7.28 -9.56 -74.98
C ILE A 38 8.32 -10.29 -75.82
N THR A 39 7.96 -10.71 -77.04
CA THR A 39 8.88 -11.47 -77.90
C THR A 39 10.06 -10.60 -78.35
N ASN A 40 9.83 -9.33 -78.66
CA ASN A 40 10.89 -8.36 -78.98
C ASN A 40 11.77 -8.01 -77.76
N LEU A 41 11.22 -8.05 -76.53
CA LEU A 41 11.95 -7.69 -75.30
C LEU A 41 12.89 -8.81 -74.80
N HIS A 42 12.52 -10.08 -74.98
CA HIS A 42 13.24 -11.24 -74.46
C HIS A 42 14.12 -11.98 -75.49
N SER A 43 14.29 -11.38 -76.68
CA SER A 43 15.07 -11.92 -77.80
C SER A 43 16.59 -11.65 -77.67
N CYS A 44 17.36 -12.12 -78.66
CA CYS A 44 18.76 -11.78 -78.82
C CYS A 44 19.05 -11.38 -80.28
N ASN A 45 19.99 -10.45 -80.48
CA ASN A 45 20.35 -9.85 -81.78
C ASN A 45 21.12 -10.80 -82.73
N GLY A 46 20.62 -12.02 -82.92
CA GLY A 46 21.11 -12.97 -83.92
C GLY A 46 20.21 -13.03 -85.15
N PRO A 47 20.70 -13.62 -86.26
CA PRO A 47 19.97 -13.67 -87.53
C PRO A 47 18.70 -14.53 -87.44
N GLU A 48 17.60 -14.02 -88.00
CA GLU A 48 16.33 -14.76 -88.11
C GLU A 48 16.45 -15.94 -89.09
N PHE A 49 15.64 -16.98 -88.87
CA PHE A 49 15.49 -18.09 -89.80
C PHE A 49 14.14 -17.94 -90.51
N VAL A 50 14.17 -17.59 -91.80
CA VAL A 50 13.00 -17.20 -92.59
C VAL A 50 12.77 -18.21 -93.72
N LEU A 51 11.51 -18.61 -93.92
CA LEU A 51 11.08 -19.45 -95.05
C LEU A 51 9.92 -18.80 -95.79
N GLN A 52 9.71 -19.21 -97.03
CA GLN A 52 8.52 -18.92 -97.82
C GLN A 52 7.90 -20.23 -98.26
N VAL A 53 6.67 -20.51 -97.84
CA VAL A 53 5.95 -21.75 -98.18
C VAL A 53 4.78 -21.41 -99.07
N HIS A 54 4.72 -22.01 -100.25
CA HIS A 54 3.64 -21.83 -101.20
C HIS A 54 2.76 -23.08 -101.16
N LEU A 55 1.47 -22.89 -100.91
CA LEU A 55 0.45 -23.94 -100.96
C LEU A 55 -0.42 -23.76 -102.20
N SER A 56 -0.74 -24.85 -102.87
CA SER A 56 -1.65 -24.89 -104.00
C SER A 56 -2.51 -26.15 -103.97
N ASP A 57 -3.82 -25.99 -104.12
CA ASP A 57 -4.78 -27.10 -104.19
C ASP A 57 -4.93 -27.56 -105.65
N GLU A 58 -4.71 -28.85 -105.88
CA GLU A 58 -4.72 -29.49 -107.21
C GLU A 58 -6.14 -29.67 -107.77
N GLN A 59 -7.17 -29.61 -106.92
CA GLN A 59 -8.58 -29.73 -107.32
C GLN A 59 -9.21 -28.37 -107.67
N SER A 60 -8.61 -27.26 -107.21
CA SER A 60 -9.03 -25.90 -107.59
C SER A 60 -7.86 -25.13 -108.22
N GLY A 61 -7.72 -25.25 -109.54
CA GLY A 61 -6.61 -24.68 -110.35
C GLY A 61 -6.49 -23.15 -110.40
N THR A 62 -7.01 -22.44 -109.40
CA THR A 62 -7.01 -20.97 -109.29
C THR A 62 -6.60 -20.47 -107.90
N LEU A 63 -6.46 -21.34 -106.88
CA LEU A 63 -6.00 -20.94 -105.54
C LEU A 63 -4.53 -21.31 -105.31
N LYS A 64 -3.68 -20.28 -105.19
CA LYS A 64 -2.33 -20.35 -104.62
C LYS A 64 -2.26 -19.39 -103.44
N SER A 65 -1.85 -19.87 -102.27
CA SER A 65 -1.69 -19.04 -101.07
C SER A 65 -0.24 -19.10 -100.57
N PRO A 66 0.57 -18.03 -100.69
CA PRO A 66 1.83 -17.92 -99.97
C PRO A 66 1.60 -17.76 -98.46
N GLY A 67 2.24 -18.61 -97.67
CA GLY A 67 2.52 -18.37 -96.25
C GLY A 67 3.98 -17.98 -96.08
N LYS A 68 4.26 -16.83 -95.46
CA LYS A 68 5.62 -16.48 -95.04
C LYS A 68 5.86 -16.97 -93.61
N PHE A 69 7.05 -17.48 -93.35
CA PHE A 69 7.45 -18.02 -92.06
C PHE A 69 8.62 -17.19 -91.55
N CYS A 70 8.45 -16.53 -90.42
CA CYS A 70 9.56 -15.94 -89.68
C CYS A 70 9.73 -16.70 -88.37
N THR A 71 10.72 -17.59 -88.28
CA THR A 71 11.17 -18.10 -86.98
C THR A 71 12.20 -17.13 -86.45
N SER A 72 11.69 -16.15 -85.69
CA SER A 72 12.47 -15.12 -85.04
C SER A 72 12.79 -15.51 -83.59
N TRP A 73 14.03 -15.23 -83.20
CA TRP A 73 14.55 -15.24 -81.83
C TRP A 73 14.71 -16.60 -81.12
N THR A 74 15.88 -16.77 -80.51
CA THR A 74 16.08 -17.63 -79.33
C THR A 74 15.91 -16.81 -78.05
N PHE A 75 14.89 -17.15 -77.26
CA PHE A 75 14.69 -16.62 -75.90
C PHE A 75 15.86 -16.97 -74.98
N ARG A 76 16.45 -15.95 -74.32
CA ARG A 76 17.46 -16.16 -73.28
C ARG A 76 16.87 -16.49 -71.89
N SER A 77 15.71 -15.92 -71.55
CA SER A 77 14.94 -16.25 -70.34
C SER A 77 13.53 -15.66 -70.46
N VAL A 78 12.51 -16.43 -70.08
CA VAL A 78 11.10 -15.99 -70.03
C VAL A 78 10.66 -15.91 -68.56
N CYS A 79 11.06 -14.84 -67.88
CA CYS A 79 10.72 -14.58 -66.48
C CYS A 79 9.80 -13.35 -66.39
N GLY A 80 8.60 -13.53 -65.83
CA GLY A 80 7.63 -12.45 -65.59
C GLY A 80 6.18 -12.73 -66.04
N LEU A 81 5.92 -13.87 -66.69
CA LEU A 81 4.60 -14.24 -67.22
C LEU A 81 3.93 -15.37 -66.43
N THR A 82 2.61 -15.48 -66.53
CA THR A 82 1.79 -16.57 -65.97
C THR A 82 1.95 -17.91 -66.69
N GLN A 83 2.80 -17.99 -67.73
CA GLN A 83 3.14 -19.20 -68.45
C GLN A 83 4.60 -19.57 -68.20
N ASN A 84 4.83 -20.78 -67.67
CA ASN A 84 6.17 -21.36 -67.52
C ASN A 84 6.83 -21.59 -68.90
N PHE A 85 8.15 -21.65 -68.94
CA PHE A 85 8.95 -21.86 -70.16
C PHE A 85 8.51 -23.08 -71.00
N ASN A 86 8.08 -24.16 -70.35
CA ASN A 86 7.59 -25.38 -71.00
C ASN A 86 6.15 -25.26 -71.56
N SER A 87 5.37 -24.28 -71.11
CA SER A 87 3.98 -24.03 -71.54
C SER A 87 3.82 -22.85 -72.51
N PHE A 88 4.87 -22.08 -72.78
CA PHE A 88 4.81 -20.92 -73.67
C PHE A 88 4.56 -21.32 -75.14
N CYS A 89 3.62 -20.63 -75.79
CA CYS A 89 3.25 -20.86 -77.20
C CYS A 89 4.46 -20.69 -78.15
N ARG A 90 4.71 -21.66 -79.03
CA ARG A 90 5.90 -21.68 -79.89
C ARG A 90 5.66 -21.25 -81.33
N VAL A 91 4.43 -21.38 -81.82
CA VAL A 91 4.03 -20.97 -83.17
C VAL A 91 2.76 -20.13 -83.05
N SER A 92 2.85 -18.85 -83.43
CA SER A 92 1.73 -17.91 -83.40
C SER A 92 1.41 -17.41 -84.81
N ILE A 93 0.13 -17.34 -85.16
CA ILE A 93 -0.28 -17.06 -86.54
C ILE A 93 -0.78 -15.63 -86.68
N GLN A 94 -0.29 -14.96 -87.73
CA GLN A 94 -0.84 -13.72 -88.23
C GLN A 94 -1.59 -14.00 -89.53
N ARG A 95 -2.71 -13.31 -89.76
CA ARG A 95 -3.43 -13.30 -91.05
C ARG A 95 -3.56 -11.88 -91.52
N LEU A 96 -3.05 -11.59 -92.71
CA LEU A 96 -3.00 -10.23 -93.29
C LEU A 96 -2.40 -9.19 -92.31
N GLY A 97 -1.29 -9.56 -91.66
CA GLY A 97 -0.60 -8.72 -90.66
C GLY A 97 -1.29 -8.60 -89.30
N ARG A 98 -2.33 -9.40 -89.01
CA ARG A 98 -3.08 -9.35 -87.75
C ARG A 98 -3.01 -10.67 -86.98
N LEU A 99 -2.53 -10.62 -85.74
CA LEU A 99 -2.40 -11.79 -84.86
C LEU A 99 -3.75 -12.46 -84.59
N LEU A 100 -3.79 -13.79 -84.67
CA LEU A 100 -4.91 -14.64 -84.29
C LEU A 100 -4.69 -15.16 -82.85
N PRO A 101 -5.39 -14.64 -81.81
CA PRO A 101 -5.03 -14.88 -80.41
C PRO A 101 -5.18 -16.32 -79.91
N ASP A 102 -6.11 -17.10 -80.49
CA ASP A 102 -6.34 -18.50 -80.13
C ASP A 102 -5.50 -19.46 -81.00
N ALA A 103 -4.87 -18.98 -82.09
CA ALA A 103 -4.02 -19.74 -82.99
C ALA A 103 -2.63 -20.05 -82.40
N ARG A 104 -2.63 -20.59 -81.17
CA ARG A 104 -1.43 -20.85 -80.37
C ARG A 104 -0.99 -22.30 -80.51
N TRP A 105 -0.13 -22.54 -81.49
CA TRP A 105 0.28 -23.89 -81.88
C TRP A 105 1.59 -24.33 -81.19
N PRO A 106 1.79 -25.65 -81.01
CA PRO A 106 3.09 -26.21 -80.62
C PRO A 106 4.13 -26.03 -81.74
N ARG A 107 5.37 -26.46 -81.51
CA ARG A 107 6.40 -26.56 -82.57
C ARG A 107 5.86 -27.33 -83.78
N LEU A 108 6.22 -26.87 -84.98
CA LEU A 108 5.93 -27.61 -86.21
C LEU A 108 6.84 -28.85 -86.33
N PRO A 109 6.42 -29.90 -87.07
CA PRO A 109 7.16 -31.16 -87.13
C PRO A 109 8.64 -31.07 -87.58
N PHE A 110 9.02 -30.09 -88.42
CA PHE A 110 10.44 -29.86 -88.79
C PHE A 110 11.26 -29.22 -87.66
N MET A 111 10.60 -28.56 -86.69
CA MET A 111 11.23 -27.94 -85.52
C MET A 111 11.48 -28.96 -84.39
N GLU A 112 11.10 -30.23 -84.59
CA GLU A 112 11.27 -31.32 -83.63
C GLU A 112 12.29 -32.35 -84.16
N LEU A 113 13.57 -32.09 -83.92
CA LEU A 113 14.71 -32.87 -84.42
C LEU A 113 14.74 -34.30 -83.82
N LYS A 114 14.65 -35.32 -84.69
CA LYS A 114 14.45 -36.75 -84.33
C LYS A 114 15.76 -37.55 -84.29
N HIS A 115 16.65 -37.20 -83.36
CA HIS A 115 17.96 -37.86 -83.21
C HIS A 115 18.02 -38.90 -82.09
N ARG A 116 19.04 -39.78 -82.16
CA ARG A 116 19.32 -40.83 -81.16
C ARG A 116 20.01 -40.26 -79.91
N LYS A 117 20.06 -41.06 -78.83
CA LYS A 117 20.65 -40.70 -77.52
C LYS A 117 22.08 -40.16 -77.65
N GLY A 118 22.37 -39.09 -76.90
CA GLY A 118 23.68 -38.45 -76.76
C GLY A 118 23.54 -36.99 -76.34
N ASP A 119 24.61 -36.37 -75.87
CA ASP A 119 24.55 -35.03 -75.25
C ASP A 119 24.14 -33.95 -76.25
N LYS A 120 24.61 -34.03 -77.50
CA LYS A 120 24.16 -33.17 -78.61
C LYS A 120 22.64 -33.21 -78.81
N ALA A 121 21.99 -34.37 -78.61
CA ALA A 121 20.55 -34.49 -78.75
C ALA A 121 19.78 -33.86 -77.57
N GLN A 122 20.34 -33.88 -76.35
CA GLN A 122 19.78 -33.13 -75.22
C GLN A 122 19.95 -31.62 -75.42
N LEU A 123 21.13 -31.19 -75.88
CA LEU A 123 21.43 -29.80 -76.20
C LEU A 123 20.47 -29.25 -77.26
N LEU A 124 20.33 -29.94 -78.40
CA LEU A 124 19.39 -29.55 -79.46
C LEU A 124 17.95 -29.44 -78.94
N LYS A 125 17.47 -30.43 -78.16
CA LYS A 125 16.14 -30.39 -77.55
C LYS A 125 15.94 -29.18 -76.63
N ARG A 126 16.98 -28.76 -75.89
CA ARG A 126 16.99 -27.56 -75.05
C ARG A 126 16.97 -26.28 -75.90
N CYS A 127 17.73 -26.21 -76.99
CA CYS A 127 17.76 -25.04 -77.87
C CYS A 127 16.48 -24.90 -78.72
N CYS A 128 15.81 -26.00 -79.11
CA CYS A 128 14.46 -25.98 -79.68
C CYS A 128 13.38 -25.43 -78.71
N LEU A 129 13.66 -25.39 -77.40
CA LEU A 129 12.82 -24.69 -76.40
C LEU A 129 13.18 -23.20 -76.25
N ARG A 130 14.21 -22.70 -76.94
CA ARG A 130 14.52 -21.26 -76.99
C ARG A 130 13.81 -20.57 -78.17
N VAL A 131 13.49 -21.27 -79.25
CA VAL A 131 12.91 -20.67 -80.49
C VAL A 131 11.43 -20.23 -80.35
N LYS A 132 11.06 -19.15 -81.07
CA LYS A 132 9.68 -18.71 -81.37
C LYS A 132 9.46 -18.67 -82.90
N CYS A 133 8.20 -18.76 -83.31
CA CYS A 133 7.78 -18.72 -84.70
C CYS A 133 6.54 -17.84 -84.88
N PHE A 134 6.58 -16.99 -85.91
CA PHE A 134 5.41 -16.34 -86.49
C PHE A 134 5.18 -16.87 -87.91
N ILE A 135 3.91 -17.14 -88.23
CA ILE A 135 3.50 -17.48 -89.60
C ILE A 135 2.58 -16.39 -90.10
N ASP A 136 3.00 -15.69 -91.15
CA ASP A 136 2.20 -14.71 -91.87
C ASP A 136 1.42 -15.39 -92.99
N THR A 137 0.10 -15.46 -92.80
CA THR A 137 -0.86 -16.04 -93.76
C THR A 137 -1.61 -14.95 -94.53
N ASP A 138 -1.94 -15.23 -95.78
CA ASP A 138 -2.66 -14.33 -96.67
C ASP A 138 -4.19 -14.51 -96.59
N ALA A 139 -4.92 -14.04 -97.61
CA ALA A 139 -6.36 -14.21 -97.70
C ALA A 139 -6.80 -15.67 -97.96
N GLY A 140 -5.94 -16.52 -98.55
CA GLY A 140 -6.26 -17.90 -98.92
C GLY A 140 -6.36 -18.87 -97.74
N PHE A 141 -5.81 -18.52 -96.59
CA PHE A 141 -6.11 -19.20 -95.33
C PHE A 141 -7.46 -18.72 -94.79
N ASN A 142 -8.34 -19.64 -94.41
CA ASN A 142 -9.63 -19.30 -93.80
C ASN A 142 -9.55 -19.32 -92.27
N PRO A 143 -10.03 -18.29 -91.55
CA PRO A 143 -10.09 -18.26 -90.09
C PRO A 143 -11.37 -18.90 -89.55
N THR A 144 -11.45 -19.09 -88.23
CA THR A 144 -12.72 -19.32 -87.53
C THR A 144 -13.66 -18.12 -87.67
N PRO A 145 -14.99 -18.28 -87.47
CA PRO A 145 -15.94 -17.16 -87.53
C PRO A 145 -15.62 -16.03 -86.53
N SER A 146 -15.07 -16.37 -85.36
CA SER A 146 -14.54 -15.45 -84.35
C SER A 146 -13.32 -14.64 -84.81
N LYS A 147 -12.63 -15.08 -85.87
CA LYS A 147 -11.33 -14.59 -86.33
C LYS A 147 -10.23 -14.74 -85.27
N THR A 148 -10.31 -15.77 -84.43
CA THR A 148 -9.34 -16.01 -83.33
C THR A 148 -8.40 -17.20 -83.55
N ASP A 149 -8.80 -18.24 -84.31
CA ASP A 149 -7.94 -19.35 -84.78
C ASP A 149 -8.08 -19.50 -86.31
N LEU A 150 -7.24 -20.33 -86.94
CA LEU A 150 -7.46 -20.80 -88.31
C LEU A 150 -8.54 -21.89 -88.35
N ALA A 151 -9.29 -21.97 -89.45
CA ALA A 151 -10.29 -23.02 -89.66
C ALA A 151 -9.61 -24.39 -89.71
N GLN A 152 -9.87 -25.22 -88.69
CA GLN A 152 -9.05 -26.39 -88.37
C GLN A 152 -9.15 -27.51 -89.40
N HIS A 153 -10.28 -27.62 -90.11
CA HIS A 153 -10.52 -28.60 -91.18
C HIS A 153 -10.17 -28.07 -92.59
N HIS A 154 -9.62 -26.87 -92.73
CA HIS A 154 -9.23 -26.32 -94.02
C HIS A 154 -7.95 -27.02 -94.51
N ARG A 155 -7.90 -27.39 -95.80
CA ARG A 155 -6.77 -28.13 -96.39
C ARG A 155 -5.43 -27.41 -96.19
N PHE A 156 -5.37 -26.11 -96.48
CA PHE A 156 -4.15 -25.33 -96.26
C PHE A 156 -3.74 -25.22 -94.78
N THR A 157 -4.69 -25.10 -93.84
CA THR A 157 -4.38 -25.14 -92.39
C THR A 157 -3.79 -26.50 -91.99
N THR A 158 -4.33 -27.58 -92.57
CA THR A 158 -3.89 -28.96 -92.30
C THR A 158 -2.51 -29.24 -92.89
N ALA A 159 -2.23 -28.77 -94.11
CA ALA A 159 -0.91 -28.83 -94.72
C ALA A 159 0.12 -28.02 -93.90
N LEU A 160 -0.23 -26.79 -93.49
CA LEU A 160 0.60 -25.89 -92.70
C LEU A 160 1.04 -26.50 -91.35
N LYS A 161 0.10 -27.14 -90.62
CA LYS A 161 0.40 -27.87 -89.37
C LYS A 161 1.38 -29.03 -89.55
N ASN A 162 1.45 -29.62 -90.74
CA ASN A 162 2.15 -30.89 -91.00
C ASN A 162 3.51 -30.74 -91.70
N ILE A 163 4.04 -29.52 -91.85
CA ILE A 163 5.34 -29.26 -92.50
C ILE A 163 6.48 -29.91 -91.69
N GLY A 164 7.23 -30.81 -92.35
CA GLY A 164 8.25 -31.68 -91.72
C GLY A 164 7.71 -33.01 -91.16
N SER A 165 6.45 -33.34 -91.40
CA SER A 165 5.91 -34.67 -91.09
C SER A 165 6.06 -35.60 -92.30
N LYS A 166 6.32 -36.90 -92.04
CA LYS A 166 6.24 -37.96 -93.06
C LYS A 166 4.81 -38.27 -93.53
N LEU A 167 3.81 -37.54 -93.01
CA LEU A 167 2.41 -37.61 -93.46
C LEU A 167 2.12 -36.63 -94.60
N LEU A 168 2.97 -35.61 -94.79
CA LEU A 168 2.77 -34.59 -95.82
C LEU A 168 2.82 -35.16 -97.25
N GLU A 169 3.59 -36.24 -97.45
CA GLU A 169 3.67 -37.00 -98.71
C GLU A 169 2.35 -37.73 -99.09
N LYS A 170 1.31 -37.67 -98.25
CA LYS A 170 -0.01 -38.28 -98.46
C LYS A 170 -1.19 -37.38 -98.01
N ALA A 171 -1.02 -36.05 -98.04
CA ALA A 171 -2.10 -35.11 -97.74
C ALA A 171 -3.01 -34.89 -98.97
N ASP A 172 -4.34 -34.71 -98.75
CA ASP A 172 -5.34 -34.60 -99.81
C ASP A 172 -5.14 -33.39 -100.74
N GLY A 173 -4.47 -33.60 -101.87
CA GLY A 173 -4.48 -32.71 -103.04
C GLY A 173 -3.84 -31.33 -102.84
N VAL A 174 -2.95 -31.16 -101.87
CA VAL A 174 -2.21 -29.89 -101.66
C VAL A 174 -0.72 -30.10 -101.85
N THR A 175 -0.19 -29.59 -102.96
CA THR A 175 1.25 -29.44 -103.17
C THR A 175 1.81 -28.34 -102.27
N VAL A 176 2.97 -28.61 -101.66
CA VAL A 176 3.68 -27.72 -100.72
C VAL A 176 5.09 -27.44 -101.23
N GLU A 177 5.38 -26.20 -101.62
CA GLU A 177 6.72 -25.77 -102.03
C GLU A 177 7.36 -24.90 -100.94
N ILE A 178 8.49 -25.35 -100.37
CA ILE A 178 9.25 -24.62 -99.35
C ILE A 178 10.46 -23.96 -100.01
N ARG A 179 10.66 -22.66 -99.75
CA ARG A 179 11.81 -21.88 -100.23
C ARG A 179 12.52 -21.13 -99.10
N ARG A 180 13.84 -20.98 -99.24
CA ARG A 180 14.71 -20.10 -98.44
C ARG A 180 15.73 -19.46 -99.37
N ASP A 181 16.01 -18.16 -99.21
CA ASP A 181 16.98 -17.42 -100.03
C ASP A 181 16.77 -17.62 -101.55
N GLN A 182 15.49 -17.63 -101.96
CA GLN A 182 14.98 -17.93 -103.31
C GLN A 182 15.22 -19.37 -103.84
N ARG A 183 15.87 -20.25 -103.07
CA ARG A 183 16.09 -21.67 -103.39
C ARG A 183 14.95 -22.53 -102.85
N SER A 184 14.54 -23.56 -103.59
CA SER A 184 13.61 -24.58 -103.08
C SER A 184 14.35 -25.59 -102.19
N LEU A 185 13.70 -26.01 -101.09
CA LEU A 185 14.24 -26.96 -100.12
C LEU A 185 13.38 -28.22 -100.04
N SER A 186 14.02 -29.40 -100.05
CA SER A 186 13.38 -30.63 -99.60
C SER A 186 13.27 -30.67 -98.07
N LEU A 187 12.37 -31.51 -97.53
CA LEU A 187 12.14 -31.61 -96.08
C LEU A 187 13.42 -31.93 -95.30
N SER A 188 14.28 -32.82 -95.80
CA SER A 188 15.54 -33.18 -95.14
C SER A 188 16.63 -32.10 -95.25
N GLN A 189 16.55 -31.19 -96.23
CA GLN A 189 17.41 -30.00 -96.26
C GLN A 189 16.92 -28.98 -95.23
N LEU A 190 15.60 -28.75 -95.15
CA LEU A 190 14.99 -27.88 -94.14
C LEU A 190 15.32 -28.31 -92.70
N GLU A 191 15.13 -29.60 -92.37
CA GLU A 191 15.45 -30.15 -91.04
C GLU A 191 16.92 -29.92 -90.67
N LYS A 192 17.84 -30.13 -91.62
CA LYS A 192 19.28 -29.94 -91.40
C LYS A 192 19.66 -28.46 -91.24
N GLU A 193 19.21 -27.59 -92.14
CA GLU A 193 19.51 -26.16 -92.06
C GLU A 193 18.98 -25.53 -90.76
N TYR A 194 17.88 -26.04 -90.22
CA TYR A 194 17.32 -25.64 -88.94
C TYR A 194 18.17 -26.13 -87.75
N GLU A 195 18.68 -27.37 -87.80
CA GLU A 195 19.66 -27.87 -86.81
C GLU A 195 20.94 -27.03 -86.80
N ASP A 196 21.54 -26.79 -87.97
CA ASP A 196 22.79 -26.04 -88.11
C ASP A 196 22.64 -24.59 -87.62
N TRP A 197 21.51 -23.92 -87.92
CA TRP A 197 21.19 -22.58 -87.39
C TRP A 197 20.98 -22.57 -85.88
N ILE A 198 20.26 -23.55 -85.31
CA ILE A 198 20.04 -23.64 -83.86
C ILE A 198 21.37 -23.77 -83.10
N LEU A 199 22.32 -24.55 -83.61
CA LEU A 199 23.64 -24.72 -83.00
C LEU A 199 24.46 -23.43 -83.08
N GLN A 200 24.47 -22.77 -84.26
CA GLN A 200 25.11 -21.47 -84.42
C GLN A 200 24.56 -20.41 -83.44
N MET A 201 23.24 -20.39 -83.23
CA MET A 201 22.58 -19.49 -82.28
C MET A 201 22.92 -19.81 -80.82
N HIS A 202 23.08 -21.08 -80.47
CA HIS A 202 23.55 -21.48 -79.14
C HIS A 202 24.97 -20.97 -78.87
N ASP A 203 25.92 -21.37 -79.72
CA ASP A 203 27.36 -21.13 -79.53
C ASP A 203 27.72 -19.62 -79.53
N ALA A 204 26.97 -18.81 -80.28
CA ALA A 204 27.19 -17.37 -80.37
C ALA A 204 26.51 -16.54 -79.27
N TYR A 205 25.38 -17.01 -78.71
CA TYR A 205 24.52 -16.15 -77.85
C TYR A 205 24.20 -16.69 -76.46
N ASP A 206 24.40 -17.96 -76.14
CA ASP A 206 24.16 -18.49 -74.78
C ASP A 206 25.40 -18.41 -73.88
N LYS A 207 25.19 -18.13 -72.58
CA LYS A 207 26.27 -17.96 -71.57
C LYS A 207 25.94 -18.70 -70.27
N GLU A 208 26.06 -20.01 -70.35
CA GLU A 208 25.77 -20.95 -69.26
C GLU A 208 26.87 -20.89 -68.18
N LEU A 209 26.49 -21.10 -66.91
CA LEU A 209 27.35 -20.83 -65.75
C LEU A 209 27.83 -22.17 -65.17
N SER A 210 29.02 -22.62 -65.60
CA SER A 210 29.53 -23.96 -65.29
C SER A 210 29.88 -24.17 -63.81
N CYS A 211 30.42 -23.17 -63.13
CA CYS A 211 30.80 -23.21 -61.72
C CYS A 211 30.82 -21.83 -61.05
N GLY A 212 30.73 -21.82 -59.72
CA GLY A 212 31.13 -20.67 -58.92
C GLY A 212 32.65 -20.47 -58.87
N GLN A 213 33.11 -19.62 -57.96
CA GLN A 213 34.54 -19.32 -57.74
C GLN A 213 35.06 -19.90 -56.41
N ASP A 214 34.17 -20.46 -55.61
CA ASP A 214 34.42 -21.23 -54.40
C ASP A 214 33.98 -22.70 -54.56
N PRO A 215 34.46 -23.64 -53.72
CA PRO A 215 33.98 -25.02 -53.73
C PRO A 215 32.47 -25.09 -53.40
N PRO A 216 31.67 -25.85 -54.17
CA PRO A 216 30.24 -25.97 -53.90
C PRO A 216 29.94 -26.83 -52.67
N ILE A 217 28.93 -26.45 -51.89
CA ILE A 217 28.28 -27.34 -50.92
C ILE A 217 27.13 -28.05 -51.64
N LEU A 218 27.09 -29.38 -51.55
CA LEU A 218 26.13 -30.22 -52.30
C LEU A 218 24.90 -30.54 -51.44
N VAL A 219 23.79 -29.87 -51.74
CA VAL A 219 22.48 -30.16 -51.14
C VAL A 219 21.77 -31.19 -52.01
N VAL A 220 21.47 -32.35 -51.41
CA VAL A 220 20.81 -33.48 -52.07
C VAL A 220 19.34 -33.52 -51.65
N ASN A 221 18.44 -33.63 -52.62
CA ASN A 221 16.99 -33.65 -52.48
C ASN A 221 16.40 -32.51 -51.64
N PRO A 222 16.63 -31.22 -51.99
CA PRO A 222 16.22 -30.08 -51.17
C PRO A 222 14.71 -30.03 -50.88
N SER A 223 14.37 -29.84 -49.60
CA SER A 223 13.02 -30.01 -49.03
C SER A 223 11.93 -29.14 -49.68
N ASN A 224 12.29 -28.00 -50.29
CA ASN A 224 11.34 -27.03 -50.84
C ASN A 224 11.55 -26.75 -52.34
N LYS A 225 11.71 -27.80 -53.18
CA LYS A 225 11.90 -27.67 -54.64
C LYS A 225 10.94 -26.67 -55.31
N LYS A 226 9.66 -26.63 -54.90
CA LYS A 226 8.64 -25.69 -55.42
C LYS A 226 8.87 -24.23 -55.03
N GLY A 227 9.12 -23.93 -53.75
CA GLY A 227 9.39 -22.56 -53.30
C GLY A 227 10.68 -22.00 -53.88
N LEU A 228 11.71 -22.86 -53.97
CA LEU A 228 13.01 -22.55 -54.55
C LEU A 228 13.00 -22.46 -56.09
N ARG A 229 11.93 -22.92 -56.76
CA ARG A 229 11.82 -23.06 -58.24
C ARG A 229 12.85 -23.99 -58.90
N ILE A 230 13.44 -24.90 -58.12
CA ILE A 230 14.49 -25.82 -58.55
C ILE A 230 13.89 -27.07 -59.20
N THR A 231 14.51 -27.56 -60.27
CA THR A 231 14.07 -28.76 -61.02
C THR A 231 14.92 -30.00 -60.72
N SER A 232 16.19 -29.82 -60.40
CA SER A 232 17.17 -30.85 -60.10
C SER A 232 16.95 -31.48 -58.72
N GLU A 233 17.46 -32.70 -58.57
CA GLU A 233 17.55 -33.39 -57.27
C GLU A 233 18.83 -33.05 -56.51
N VAL A 234 19.82 -32.44 -57.17
CA VAL A 234 21.09 -31.98 -56.57
C VAL A 234 21.33 -30.51 -56.90
N VAL A 235 21.77 -29.75 -55.89
CA VAL A 235 22.05 -28.32 -55.99
C VAL A 235 23.42 -28.01 -55.41
N ARG A 236 24.22 -27.25 -56.16
CA ARG A 236 25.49 -26.69 -55.72
C ARG A 236 25.25 -25.30 -55.12
N VAL A 237 25.40 -25.19 -53.80
CA VAL A 237 25.34 -23.92 -53.07
C VAL A 237 26.73 -23.27 -53.10
N HIS A 238 26.79 -22.05 -53.58
CA HIS A 238 27.99 -21.22 -53.68
C HIS A 238 27.82 -19.92 -52.88
N LYS A 239 28.92 -19.41 -52.32
CA LYS A 239 29.02 -18.09 -51.69
C LYS A 239 29.73 -17.06 -52.56
N PHE A 240 30.34 -17.44 -53.69
CA PHE A 240 31.05 -16.51 -54.57
C PHE A 240 30.95 -16.87 -56.07
N ILE A 241 30.49 -15.92 -56.90
CA ILE A 241 30.54 -16.01 -58.37
C ILE A 241 31.20 -14.78 -59.00
N LYS A 242 31.63 -14.90 -60.26
CA LYS A 242 32.05 -13.78 -61.11
C LYS A 242 31.21 -13.75 -62.39
N ARG A 243 30.46 -12.67 -62.63
CA ARG A 243 29.55 -12.53 -63.79
C ARG A 243 29.49 -11.07 -64.25
N LYS A 244 29.36 -10.85 -65.57
CA LYS A 244 29.47 -9.53 -66.25
C LYS A 244 30.75 -8.73 -65.95
N GLY A 245 31.80 -9.38 -65.43
CA GLY A 245 33.07 -8.76 -65.02
C GLY A 245 33.18 -8.53 -63.51
N GLU A 246 32.04 -8.33 -62.84
CA GLU A 246 31.95 -8.10 -61.40
C GLU A 246 31.98 -9.39 -60.57
N SER A 247 32.29 -9.23 -59.28
CA SER A 247 32.35 -10.30 -58.28
C SER A 247 31.16 -10.18 -57.32
N TRP A 248 30.40 -11.25 -57.14
CA TRP A 248 29.19 -11.29 -56.31
C TRP A 248 29.36 -12.32 -55.20
N LYS A 249 29.23 -11.90 -53.95
CA LYS A 249 29.58 -12.66 -52.75
C LYS A 249 28.47 -12.64 -51.71
N ALA A 250 28.38 -13.70 -50.92
CA ALA A 250 27.65 -13.70 -49.66
C ALA A 250 28.08 -12.50 -48.80
N GLY A 251 27.12 -11.73 -48.29
CA GLY A 251 27.32 -10.47 -47.57
C GLY A 251 27.29 -9.20 -48.44
N ASP A 252 27.26 -9.31 -49.77
CA ASP A 252 27.09 -8.12 -50.64
C ASP A 252 25.72 -7.45 -50.39
N LEU A 253 25.74 -6.13 -50.28
CA LEU A 253 24.53 -5.29 -50.17
C LEU A 253 24.05 -4.96 -51.59
N ILE A 254 22.81 -5.33 -51.92
CA ILE A 254 22.28 -5.25 -53.28
C ILE A 254 20.90 -4.56 -53.36
N LYS A 255 20.69 -3.88 -54.49
CA LYS A 255 19.45 -3.26 -54.91
C LYS A 255 18.90 -4.05 -56.08
N ILE A 256 17.67 -4.53 -55.96
CA ILE A 256 16.96 -5.22 -57.04
C ILE A 256 15.76 -4.36 -57.46
N VAL A 257 15.68 -4.05 -58.76
CA VAL A 257 14.60 -3.27 -59.37
C VAL A 257 13.77 -4.21 -60.27
N PRO A 258 12.59 -4.68 -59.82
CA PRO A 258 11.77 -5.59 -60.62
C PRO A 258 11.21 -4.91 -61.88
N LEU A 259 11.21 -5.62 -63.01
CA LEU A 259 10.67 -5.17 -64.30
C LEU A 259 9.29 -4.50 -64.19
N ASN A 260 8.37 -5.13 -63.45
CA ASN A 260 6.96 -4.75 -63.39
C ASN A 260 6.69 -3.54 -62.46
N LYS A 261 7.65 -2.61 -62.31
CA LYS A 261 7.56 -1.37 -61.51
C LYS A 261 7.13 -1.58 -60.05
N GLN A 262 7.40 -2.77 -59.48
CA GLN A 262 7.15 -3.07 -58.07
C GLN A 262 8.15 -2.35 -57.14
N LYS A 263 7.82 -2.29 -55.84
CA LYS A 263 8.65 -1.72 -54.76
C LYS A 263 10.11 -2.19 -54.91
N ILE A 264 11.05 -1.26 -55.02
CA ILE A 264 12.50 -1.54 -55.07
C ILE A 264 12.88 -2.36 -53.82
N ILE A 265 13.55 -3.49 -54.05
CA ILE A 265 13.99 -4.40 -52.99
C ILE A 265 15.44 -4.07 -52.65
N TYR A 266 15.70 -3.85 -51.37
CA TYR A 266 17.03 -3.72 -50.79
C TYR A 266 17.27 -5.00 -49.99
N ALA A 267 18.37 -5.70 -50.27
CA ALA A 267 18.64 -7.01 -49.67
C ALA A 267 20.14 -7.26 -49.49
N THR A 268 20.49 -8.19 -48.61
CA THR A 268 21.82 -8.79 -48.53
C THR A 268 21.82 -10.07 -49.37
N LEU A 269 22.80 -10.25 -50.26
CA LEU A 269 23.02 -11.52 -50.95
C LEU A 269 23.57 -12.55 -49.95
N GLU A 270 22.93 -13.70 -49.81
CA GLU A 270 23.34 -14.73 -48.84
C GLU A 270 23.95 -15.95 -49.53
N PHE A 271 23.33 -16.46 -50.60
CA PHE A 271 23.84 -17.61 -51.36
C PHE A 271 23.53 -17.51 -52.86
N ILE A 272 24.28 -18.26 -53.66
CA ILE A 272 24.01 -18.51 -55.08
C ILE A 272 23.76 -20.02 -55.24
N LEU A 273 22.71 -20.40 -55.96
CA LEU A 273 22.37 -21.79 -56.25
C LEU A 273 22.62 -22.10 -57.73
N LEU A 274 23.36 -23.17 -58.01
CA LEU A 274 23.48 -23.77 -59.34
C LEU A 274 22.86 -25.17 -59.30
N GLU A 275 22.01 -25.51 -60.28
CA GLU A 275 21.46 -26.87 -60.37
C GLU A 275 22.49 -27.87 -60.93
N GLY A 276 22.26 -29.16 -60.65
CA GLY A 276 23.05 -30.29 -61.15
C GLY A 276 24.46 -30.40 -60.57
N PHE A 277 25.16 -31.46 -60.95
CA PHE A 277 26.60 -31.61 -60.72
C PHE A 277 27.41 -30.73 -61.68
N GLN A 278 28.71 -30.59 -61.40
CA GLN A 278 29.60 -29.81 -62.26
C GLN A 278 29.92 -30.57 -63.55
N GLY A 279 29.30 -30.13 -64.65
CA GLY A 279 29.35 -30.80 -65.97
C GLY A 279 27.97 -31.17 -66.50
N ASP A 280 26.95 -31.22 -65.64
CA ASP A 280 25.56 -31.43 -66.06
C ASP A 280 25.03 -30.22 -66.86
N ALA A 281 24.15 -30.47 -67.82
CA ALA A 281 23.47 -29.43 -68.61
C ALA A 281 22.32 -28.71 -67.85
N GLY A 282 22.43 -28.61 -66.51
CA GLY A 282 21.32 -28.45 -65.58
C GLY A 282 20.96 -27.02 -65.14
N GLY A 283 19.71 -26.63 -65.40
CA GLY A 283 18.92 -25.63 -64.65
C GLY A 283 19.26 -24.14 -64.80
N GLU A 284 18.46 -23.31 -64.14
CA GLU A 284 18.64 -21.85 -64.08
C GLU A 284 19.28 -21.48 -62.74
N ALA A 285 20.35 -20.69 -62.77
CA ALA A 285 21.04 -20.27 -61.56
C ALA A 285 20.23 -19.21 -60.78
N LEU A 286 20.26 -19.29 -59.45
CA LEU A 286 19.45 -18.45 -58.56
C LEU A 286 20.32 -17.71 -57.54
N LEU A 287 19.83 -16.57 -57.06
CA LEU A 287 20.37 -15.77 -55.97
C LEU A 287 19.38 -15.85 -54.80
N ILE A 288 19.86 -16.18 -53.60
CA ILE A 288 19.09 -16.12 -52.35
C ILE A 288 19.50 -14.87 -51.59
N CYS A 289 18.53 -14.00 -51.32
CA CYS A 289 18.77 -12.66 -50.80
C CYS A 289 17.79 -12.34 -49.66
N ARG A 290 18.29 -11.92 -48.49
CA ARG A 290 17.45 -11.49 -47.36
C ARG A 290 17.10 -10.00 -47.46
N PRO A 291 15.81 -9.62 -47.50
CA PRO A 291 15.35 -8.23 -47.38
C PRO A 291 15.94 -7.44 -46.20
N ILE A 292 16.17 -6.14 -46.42
CA ILE A 292 16.72 -5.17 -45.44
C ILE A 292 15.90 -5.04 -44.15
N ASP A 293 14.61 -5.37 -44.19
CA ASP A 293 13.66 -5.33 -43.08
C ASP A 293 13.62 -6.63 -42.25
N LEU A 294 14.39 -7.66 -42.63
CA LEU A 294 14.51 -8.92 -41.89
C LEU A 294 15.83 -9.03 -41.12
N PRO A 295 15.79 -9.45 -39.83
CA PRO A 295 16.98 -9.64 -39.01
C PRO A 295 17.76 -10.89 -39.46
N ALA A 296 19.01 -11.03 -39.02
CA ALA A 296 19.93 -12.06 -39.55
C ALA A 296 19.48 -13.50 -39.22
N GLU A 297 18.76 -13.66 -38.11
CA GLU A 297 18.22 -14.91 -37.58
C GLU A 297 17.01 -15.41 -38.37
N LYS A 298 16.51 -14.63 -39.34
CA LYS A 298 15.47 -14.98 -40.32
C LYS A 298 16.02 -15.12 -41.75
N GLY A 299 17.35 -15.15 -41.88
CA GLY A 299 18.05 -15.39 -43.14
C GLY A 299 18.01 -16.84 -43.59
N CYS A 300 18.54 -17.09 -44.77
CA CYS A 300 18.74 -18.44 -45.27
C CYS A 300 19.76 -19.20 -44.39
N LEU A 301 19.34 -20.34 -43.86
CA LEU A 301 20.21 -21.28 -43.15
C LEU A 301 20.70 -22.38 -44.09
N LEU A 302 21.99 -22.67 -44.01
CA LEU A 302 22.64 -23.81 -44.66
C LEU A 302 23.24 -24.68 -43.56
N ASP A 303 22.60 -25.80 -43.30
CA ASP A 303 23.03 -26.81 -42.34
C ASP A 303 23.92 -27.86 -43.02
N VAL A 304 24.95 -28.35 -42.32
CA VAL A 304 26.05 -29.15 -42.90
C VAL A 304 26.42 -30.32 -41.99
N ASP A 305 25.41 -31.13 -41.64
CA ASP A 305 25.55 -32.34 -40.82
C ASP A 305 26.13 -33.50 -41.64
N GLY A 306 27.45 -33.48 -41.80
CA GLY A 306 28.25 -34.60 -42.32
C GLY A 306 27.90 -34.98 -43.76
N GLU A 307 27.18 -36.09 -43.93
CA GLU A 307 26.78 -36.62 -45.25
C GLU A 307 25.52 -35.95 -45.82
N ASN A 308 24.74 -35.23 -45.01
CA ASN A 308 23.49 -34.57 -45.43
C ASN A 308 23.55 -33.05 -45.16
N SER A 309 23.80 -32.25 -46.20
CA SER A 309 23.61 -30.79 -46.11
C SER A 309 22.19 -30.37 -46.51
N CYS A 310 21.61 -29.43 -45.77
CA CYS A 310 20.23 -28.98 -45.91
C CYS A 310 20.15 -27.46 -46.05
N LEU A 311 19.25 -26.96 -46.91
CA LEU A 311 19.06 -25.53 -47.17
C LEU A 311 17.62 -25.13 -46.79
N ASP A 312 17.48 -24.28 -45.79
CA ASP A 312 16.22 -23.61 -45.42
C ASP A 312 16.32 -22.12 -45.72
N VAL A 313 15.46 -21.61 -46.60
CA VAL A 313 15.51 -20.21 -47.07
C VAL A 313 14.71 -19.27 -46.16
N GLN A 314 13.87 -19.78 -45.26
CA GLN A 314 13.07 -18.99 -44.31
C GLN A 314 12.31 -17.84 -45.00
N ASP A 315 12.47 -16.60 -44.50
CA ASP A 315 11.82 -15.40 -45.05
C ASP A 315 12.61 -14.76 -46.21
N SER A 316 13.73 -15.37 -46.65
CA SER A 316 14.57 -14.83 -47.72
C SER A 316 14.01 -15.09 -49.11
N LEU A 317 14.39 -14.26 -50.08
CA LEU A 317 13.80 -14.25 -51.41
C LEU A 317 14.74 -14.84 -52.47
N SER A 318 14.19 -15.67 -53.36
CA SER A 318 14.90 -16.26 -54.50
C SER A 318 14.70 -15.46 -55.78
N PHE A 319 15.79 -15.06 -56.44
CA PHE A 319 15.76 -14.34 -57.74
C PHE A 319 16.58 -15.09 -58.81
N PRO A 320 16.15 -15.13 -60.08
CA PRO A 320 16.95 -15.74 -61.15
C PRO A 320 18.18 -14.88 -61.46
N ILE A 321 19.33 -15.51 -61.74
CA ILE A 321 20.61 -14.81 -61.95
C ILE A 321 20.57 -13.78 -63.08
N ASN A 322 19.60 -13.92 -64.00
CA ASN A 322 19.34 -12.97 -65.08
C ASN A 322 19.11 -11.53 -64.59
N VAL A 323 18.76 -11.29 -63.31
CA VAL A 323 18.69 -9.92 -62.74
C VAL A 323 20.05 -9.20 -62.77
N ILE A 324 21.17 -9.94 -62.74
CA ILE A 324 22.52 -9.38 -62.94
C ILE A 324 22.76 -9.14 -64.45
N ASP A 325 22.36 -10.08 -65.30
CA ASP A 325 22.58 -9.96 -66.74
C ASP A 325 21.74 -8.86 -67.41
N SER A 326 20.58 -8.53 -66.85
CA SER A 326 19.69 -7.46 -67.30
C SER A 326 19.97 -6.09 -66.67
N GLY A 327 20.91 -5.99 -65.73
CA GLY A 327 21.23 -4.75 -65.01
C GLY A 327 20.19 -4.32 -63.97
N GLN A 328 19.26 -5.21 -63.59
CA GLN A 328 18.22 -4.95 -62.58
C GLN A 328 18.74 -5.10 -61.14
N CYS A 329 19.85 -5.82 -60.96
CA CYS A 329 20.56 -5.99 -59.70
C CYS A 329 21.86 -5.19 -59.73
N SER A 330 22.05 -4.28 -58.76
CA SER A 330 23.29 -3.52 -58.57
C SER A 330 23.75 -3.58 -57.11
N LYS A 331 25.05 -3.43 -56.87
CA LYS A 331 25.57 -3.28 -55.50
C LYS A 331 25.20 -1.91 -54.90
N ILE A 332 25.27 -1.85 -53.58
CA ILE A 332 25.07 -0.65 -52.75
C ILE A 332 26.27 -0.50 -51.81
N ASP A 333 26.68 0.74 -51.53
CA ASP A 333 27.62 1.02 -50.44
C ASP A 333 26.94 1.02 -49.04
N ALA A 334 27.76 1.09 -48.00
CA ALA A 334 27.30 1.08 -46.62
C ALA A 334 26.58 2.38 -46.18
N VAL A 335 26.72 3.49 -46.92
CA VAL A 335 26.13 4.80 -46.59
C VAL A 335 24.68 4.85 -47.05
N GLU A 336 24.40 4.50 -48.30
CA GLU A 336 23.03 4.35 -48.81
C GLU A 336 22.29 3.23 -48.05
N TRP A 337 22.96 2.09 -47.77
CA TRP A 337 22.35 1.03 -46.95
C TRP A 337 21.96 1.52 -45.54
N LYS A 338 22.83 2.30 -44.88
CA LYS A 338 22.53 2.89 -43.57
C LYS A 338 21.40 3.91 -43.65
N TYR A 339 21.37 4.76 -44.69
CA TYR A 339 20.26 5.69 -44.94
C TYR A 339 18.93 4.95 -45.08
N GLN A 340 18.90 3.81 -45.79
CA GLN A 340 17.70 2.99 -45.93
C GLN A 340 17.26 2.34 -44.60
N LEU A 341 18.20 1.83 -43.79
CA LEU A 341 17.90 1.32 -42.45
C LEU A 341 17.33 2.42 -41.53
N ASP A 342 17.94 3.60 -41.51
CA ASP A 342 17.48 4.71 -40.66
C ASP A 342 16.12 5.24 -41.14
N ARG A 343 15.85 5.22 -42.46
CA ARG A 343 14.53 5.51 -43.05
C ARG A 343 13.45 4.46 -42.70
N LEU A 344 13.83 3.21 -42.43
CA LEU A 344 12.92 2.18 -41.93
C LEU A 344 12.63 2.37 -40.44
N LYS A 345 13.65 2.66 -39.61
CA LYS A 345 13.46 2.98 -38.18
C LYS A 345 12.45 4.11 -37.97
N LEU A 346 12.53 5.17 -38.77
CA LEU A 346 11.57 6.29 -38.74
C LEU A 346 10.11 5.90 -39.03
N LYS A 347 9.86 4.74 -39.65
CA LYS A 347 8.52 4.21 -39.92
C LYS A 347 8.06 3.14 -38.94
N ALA A 348 8.95 2.61 -38.11
CA ALA A 348 8.62 1.57 -37.14
C ALA A 348 7.61 2.08 -36.08
N PRO A 349 6.72 1.23 -35.56
CA PRO A 349 5.82 1.60 -34.47
C PRO A 349 6.63 1.99 -33.22
N SER A 350 6.22 3.09 -32.59
CA SER A 350 7.00 3.76 -31.54
C SER A 350 6.19 3.99 -30.26
N THR A 351 5.01 4.57 -30.36
CA THR A 351 4.13 4.90 -29.23
C THR A 351 2.65 4.68 -29.58
N ILE A 352 1.83 4.41 -28.56
CA ILE A 352 0.38 4.58 -28.64
C ILE A 352 0.07 6.03 -28.23
N ASP A 353 -0.82 6.67 -28.97
CA ASP A 353 -1.30 8.04 -28.76
C ASP A 353 -2.83 8.05 -28.65
N LEU A 354 -3.38 8.91 -27.80
CA LEU A 354 -4.81 8.99 -27.52
C LEU A 354 -5.38 10.22 -28.23
N VAL A 355 -6.41 10.00 -29.06
CA VAL A 355 -6.97 11.05 -29.91
C VAL A 355 -7.65 12.11 -29.02
N SER A 356 -7.25 13.37 -29.21
CA SER A 356 -7.76 14.49 -28.42
C SER A 356 -9.21 14.86 -28.79
N PRO A 357 -9.99 15.54 -27.92
CA PRO A 357 -11.37 15.93 -28.23
C PRO A 357 -11.52 16.68 -29.57
N GLN A 358 -10.56 17.57 -29.88
CA GLN A 358 -10.54 18.35 -31.12
C GLN A 358 -10.32 17.49 -32.38
N GLN A 359 -9.70 16.33 -32.24
CA GLN A 359 -9.48 15.35 -33.30
C GLN A 359 -10.62 14.31 -33.36
N CYS A 360 -11.25 13.96 -32.23
CA CYS A 360 -12.49 13.16 -32.23
C CYS A 360 -13.60 13.85 -33.04
N GLN A 361 -13.72 15.19 -32.91
CA GLN A 361 -14.65 16.00 -33.72
C GLN A 361 -14.40 15.91 -35.24
N GLN A 362 -13.18 15.61 -35.68
CA GLN A 362 -12.84 15.42 -37.10
C GLN A 362 -13.21 14.02 -37.60
N LEU A 363 -13.38 13.05 -36.69
CA LEU A 363 -13.76 11.68 -37.02
C LEU A 363 -15.28 11.46 -37.09
N GLN A 364 -16.09 12.44 -36.65
CA GLN A 364 -17.56 12.36 -36.64
C GLN A 364 -18.14 11.13 -35.91
N ILE A 365 -17.40 10.61 -34.93
CA ILE A 365 -17.87 9.56 -34.03
C ILE A 365 -18.72 10.22 -32.95
N ASP A 366 -19.93 9.67 -32.76
CA ASP A 366 -21.10 10.20 -32.05
C ASP A 366 -21.76 11.42 -32.73
N GLY A 367 -23.06 11.26 -33.00
CA GLY A 367 -23.79 12.04 -34.00
C GLY A 367 -24.51 13.30 -33.50
N VAL A 368 -25.27 13.90 -34.43
CA VAL A 368 -26.00 15.17 -34.25
C VAL A 368 -26.97 15.12 -33.06
N GLY A 369 -26.60 15.77 -31.96
CA GLY A 369 -27.43 15.95 -30.77
C GLY A 369 -27.36 17.39 -30.24
N LEU A 370 -28.50 17.97 -29.89
CA LEU A 370 -28.65 19.40 -29.52
C LEU A 370 -28.17 19.76 -28.10
N PHE A 371 -27.37 18.91 -27.44
CA PHE A 371 -26.89 19.11 -26.06
C PHE A 371 -25.37 18.88 -25.94
N PRO A 372 -24.57 19.92 -25.60
CA PRO A 372 -23.10 19.84 -25.59
C PRO A 372 -22.54 19.27 -24.27
N LEU A 373 -23.11 18.16 -23.77
CA LEU A 373 -22.91 17.71 -22.38
C LEU A 373 -22.14 16.38 -22.22
N SER A 374 -21.89 15.63 -23.30
CA SER A 374 -21.11 14.39 -23.26
C SER A 374 -19.65 14.62 -23.69
N PRO A 375 -18.63 14.24 -22.89
CA PRO A 375 -17.22 14.40 -23.24
C PRO A 375 -16.77 13.34 -24.25
N GLN A 376 -16.26 13.79 -25.40
CA GLN A 376 -15.91 12.95 -26.56
C GLN A 376 -14.52 12.25 -26.48
N ALA A 377 -13.80 12.40 -25.38
CA ALA A 377 -12.52 11.72 -25.13
C ALA A 377 -12.16 11.74 -23.63
N LEU A 378 -11.12 11.00 -23.24
CA LEU A 378 -10.54 11.05 -21.89
C LEU A 378 -10.15 12.50 -21.51
N PRO A 379 -10.43 12.95 -20.26
CA PRO A 379 -9.98 14.22 -19.72
C PRO A 379 -8.49 14.52 -19.99
N VAL A 380 -8.24 15.71 -20.54
CA VAL A 380 -6.87 16.23 -20.72
C VAL A 380 -6.26 16.50 -19.34
N GLU A 381 -7.02 17.16 -18.47
CA GLU A 381 -6.69 17.46 -17.08
C GLU A 381 -6.49 16.19 -16.24
N ALA A 382 -5.48 16.20 -15.37
CA ALA A 382 -5.18 15.07 -14.48
C ALA A 382 -6.14 14.96 -13.28
N HIS A 383 -7.05 15.92 -13.11
CA HIS A 383 -7.98 16.01 -12.00
C HIS A 383 -9.39 16.30 -12.51
N VAL A 384 -10.38 15.52 -12.07
CA VAL A 384 -11.80 15.79 -12.32
C VAL A 384 -12.60 15.68 -11.01
N LEU A 385 -13.81 16.21 -10.97
CA LEU A 385 -14.71 16.08 -9.82
C LEU A 385 -15.61 14.85 -9.95
N ALA A 386 -16.06 14.33 -8.81
CA ALA A 386 -17.01 13.23 -8.73
C ALA A 386 -18.30 13.52 -9.52
N GLY A 387 -18.71 12.52 -10.30
CA GLY A 387 -19.80 12.61 -11.27
C GLY A 387 -19.46 13.43 -12.51
N HIS A 388 -18.18 13.49 -12.90
CA HIS A 388 -17.79 13.84 -14.26
C HIS A 388 -18.34 12.77 -15.23
N ALA A 389 -18.91 13.18 -16.36
CA ALA A 389 -19.44 12.24 -17.34
C ALA A 389 -18.33 11.34 -17.92
N THR A 390 -18.68 10.07 -18.18
CA THR A 390 -17.73 9.09 -18.74
C THR A 390 -17.76 9.16 -20.26
N PRO A 391 -16.60 9.23 -20.96
CA PRO A 391 -16.58 9.25 -22.42
C PRO A 391 -17.19 7.99 -23.03
N GLU A 392 -18.09 8.18 -23.99
CA GLU A 392 -18.78 7.08 -24.70
C GLU A 392 -17.77 6.20 -25.43
N HIS A 393 -16.91 6.84 -26.23
CA HIS A 393 -15.78 6.21 -26.90
C HIS A 393 -14.42 6.75 -26.47
N ILE A 394 -13.41 5.88 -26.52
CA ILE A 394 -11.98 6.24 -26.40
C ILE A 394 -11.28 5.75 -27.65
N ILE A 395 -10.54 6.63 -28.32
CA ILE A 395 -9.88 6.33 -29.59
C ILE A 395 -8.36 6.42 -29.39
N ALA A 396 -7.65 5.34 -29.70
CA ALA A 396 -6.20 5.25 -29.69
C ALA A 396 -5.65 5.01 -31.11
N VAL A 397 -4.41 5.42 -31.35
CA VAL A 397 -3.69 5.21 -32.62
C VAL A 397 -2.22 4.87 -32.37
N ILE A 398 -1.61 4.08 -33.26
CA ILE A 398 -0.17 3.76 -33.19
C ILE A 398 0.61 4.76 -34.05
N ARG A 399 1.58 5.44 -33.43
CA ARG A 399 2.43 6.46 -34.07
C ARG A 399 3.77 5.85 -34.53
N PRO A 400 4.27 6.22 -35.72
CA PRO A 400 5.61 5.85 -36.17
C PRO A 400 6.69 6.68 -35.44
N ALA A 401 7.94 6.19 -35.40
CA ALA A 401 9.05 6.89 -34.73
C ALA A 401 9.41 8.28 -35.32
N SER A 402 8.91 8.62 -36.51
CA SER A 402 9.00 9.96 -37.11
C SER A 402 7.98 10.98 -36.57
N PHE A 403 7.05 10.57 -35.70
CA PHE A 403 6.07 11.47 -35.11
C PHE A 403 6.62 12.15 -33.85
N THR A 404 6.83 13.48 -33.92
CA THR A 404 7.32 14.31 -32.80
C THR A 404 6.18 15.08 -32.13
N SER A 405 5.89 14.78 -30.86
CA SER A 405 4.80 15.41 -30.10
C SER A 405 4.98 16.91 -29.83
N SER A 406 6.20 17.45 -29.99
CA SER A 406 6.50 18.89 -29.83
C SER A 406 5.80 19.79 -30.85
N GLY A 407 5.30 19.23 -31.96
CA GLY A 407 4.45 19.92 -32.93
C GLY A 407 3.02 19.36 -32.89
N ALA A 408 2.26 19.71 -31.84
CA ALA A 408 0.88 19.23 -31.67
C ALA A 408 -0.05 19.72 -32.79
N CYS A 409 -0.16 18.93 -33.86
CA CYS A 409 -1.02 19.23 -35.00
C CYS A 409 -2.49 19.14 -34.58
N LYS A 410 -3.22 20.26 -34.67
CA LYS A 410 -4.64 20.34 -34.32
C LYS A 410 -5.51 19.43 -35.21
N THR A 411 -5.04 19.11 -36.41
CA THR A 411 -5.67 18.18 -37.34
C THR A 411 -5.07 16.78 -37.24
N LEU A 412 -5.90 15.75 -37.32
CA LEU A 412 -5.45 14.37 -37.42
C LEU A 412 -4.89 14.14 -38.84
N GLU A 413 -3.71 13.50 -38.95
CA GLU A 413 -3.07 13.24 -40.24
C GLU A 413 -2.78 11.75 -40.43
N GLN A 414 -3.34 11.14 -41.48
CA GLN A 414 -3.15 9.73 -41.81
C GLN A 414 -1.66 9.34 -41.99
N LYS A 415 -0.81 10.26 -42.44
CA LYS A 415 0.64 10.01 -42.64
C LYS A 415 1.38 9.69 -41.32
N PHE A 416 0.76 9.98 -40.17
CA PHE A 416 1.27 9.72 -38.82
C PHE A 416 0.41 8.69 -38.06
N ILE A 417 -0.33 7.83 -38.76
CA ILE A 417 -1.06 6.68 -38.17
C ILE A 417 -0.64 5.43 -38.94
N LEU A 418 -0.19 4.40 -38.21
CA LEU A 418 0.21 3.13 -38.81
C LEU A 418 -1.01 2.26 -39.15
N LYS A 419 -1.00 1.70 -40.37
CA LYS A 419 -2.06 0.84 -40.92
C LYS A 419 -1.70 -0.65 -40.73
N GLU A 420 -1.57 -1.09 -39.49
CA GLU A 420 -1.29 -2.49 -39.13
C GLU A 420 -2.51 -3.12 -38.46
N ASP A 421 -2.94 -4.31 -38.92
CA ASP A 421 -4.01 -5.09 -38.28
C ASP A 421 -3.45 -5.82 -37.04
N LEU A 422 -3.27 -5.06 -35.96
CA LEU A 422 -2.91 -5.58 -34.64
C LEU A 422 -4.14 -5.59 -33.73
N GLU A 423 -4.02 -6.31 -32.62
CA GLU A 423 -5.00 -6.29 -31.52
C GLU A 423 -4.42 -5.45 -30.37
N MET A 424 -5.11 -4.36 -30.02
CA MET A 424 -4.76 -3.51 -28.87
C MET A 424 -5.69 -3.80 -27.71
N SER A 425 -5.13 -3.97 -26.51
CA SER A 425 -5.89 -4.07 -25.26
C SER A 425 -5.95 -2.74 -24.53
N MET A 426 -7.07 -2.47 -23.88
CA MET A 426 -7.22 -1.47 -22.82
C MET A 426 -7.51 -2.19 -21.50
N GLU A 427 -6.88 -1.75 -20.42
CA GLU A 427 -7.21 -2.11 -19.03
C GLU A 427 -7.49 -0.84 -18.22
N VAL A 428 -8.52 -0.88 -17.38
CA VAL A 428 -8.91 0.20 -16.47
C VAL A 428 -8.87 -0.32 -15.03
N LYS A 429 -7.96 0.24 -14.22
CA LYS A 429 -7.85 -0.02 -12.78
C LYS A 429 -8.19 1.23 -11.98
N CYS A 430 -8.81 1.09 -10.82
CA CYS A 430 -9.01 2.17 -9.86
C CYS A 430 -8.29 1.89 -8.54
N PHE A 431 -7.65 2.92 -8.01
CA PHE A 431 -6.98 2.96 -6.73
C PHE A 431 -7.80 3.86 -5.80
N ALA A 432 -8.38 3.29 -4.75
CA ALA A 432 -9.12 4.06 -3.76
C ALA A 432 -8.16 4.85 -2.88
N THR A 433 -8.23 6.18 -2.90
CA THR A 433 -7.28 7.08 -2.18
C THR A 433 -7.38 7.01 -0.64
N TYR A 434 -8.32 6.23 -0.11
CA TYR A 434 -8.79 6.29 1.29
C TYR A 434 -9.04 4.91 1.93
N LYS A 435 -8.36 3.85 1.47
CA LYS A 435 -8.32 2.56 2.17
C LYS A 435 -6.89 2.02 2.25
N TYR A 436 -6.58 1.39 3.38
CA TYR A 436 -5.24 0.94 3.79
C TYR A 436 -4.78 -0.36 3.12
N LEU A 437 -5.38 -0.67 1.98
CA LEU A 437 -4.97 -1.72 1.07
C LEU A 437 -4.91 -1.07 -0.33
N CYS A 438 -3.74 -1.11 -0.96
CA CYS A 438 -3.60 -0.79 -2.38
C CYS A 438 -4.13 -1.94 -3.24
N ASP A 439 -5.37 -2.36 -2.96
CA ASP A 439 -6.13 -3.29 -3.79
C ASP A 439 -6.37 -2.62 -5.15
N GLU A 440 -5.58 -3.01 -6.15
CA GLU A 440 -5.78 -2.59 -7.53
C GLU A 440 -7.13 -3.11 -8.04
N LYS A 441 -8.20 -2.34 -7.84
CA LYS A 441 -9.53 -2.75 -8.31
C LYS A 441 -9.58 -2.63 -9.83
N HIS A 442 -9.34 -3.75 -10.51
CA HIS A 442 -9.67 -3.92 -11.92
C HIS A 442 -11.17 -3.63 -12.11
N ILE A 443 -11.48 -2.67 -12.99
CA ILE A 443 -12.86 -2.32 -13.36
C ILE A 443 -13.23 -2.97 -14.69
N TYR A 444 -12.31 -2.94 -15.65
CA TYR A 444 -12.63 -3.28 -17.03
C TYR A 444 -11.39 -3.62 -17.86
N SER A 445 -11.55 -4.56 -18.79
CA SER A 445 -10.63 -4.75 -19.91
C SER A 445 -11.38 -5.06 -21.20
N GLU A 446 -10.83 -4.58 -22.31
CA GLU A 446 -11.35 -4.79 -23.67
C GLU A 446 -10.18 -4.95 -24.64
N ARG A 447 -10.41 -5.69 -25.74
CA ARG A 447 -9.47 -5.79 -26.85
C ARG A 447 -10.17 -5.45 -28.15
N VAL A 448 -9.53 -4.63 -28.98
CA VAL A 448 -10.07 -4.21 -30.27
C VAL A 448 -8.98 -4.28 -31.34
N ARG A 449 -9.39 -4.56 -32.57
CA ARG A 449 -8.50 -4.50 -33.74
C ARG A 449 -8.55 -3.13 -34.40
N SER A 450 -7.57 -2.86 -35.26
CA SER A 450 -7.55 -1.63 -36.03
C SER A 450 -8.77 -1.51 -36.95
N SER A 451 -9.38 -0.33 -36.99
CA SER A 451 -10.55 -0.01 -37.80
C SER A 451 -10.26 1.16 -38.75
N SER A 452 -11.26 1.54 -39.54
CA SER A 452 -11.21 2.69 -40.45
C SER A 452 -12.51 3.51 -40.34
N HIS A 453 -12.39 4.85 -40.26
CA HIS A 453 -13.51 5.78 -40.10
C HIS A 453 -13.17 7.12 -40.78
N GLU A 454 -14.12 7.73 -41.50
CA GLU A 454 -13.94 9.02 -42.21
C GLU A 454 -12.60 9.16 -42.99
N GLY A 455 -12.20 8.12 -43.72
CA GLY A 455 -10.97 8.09 -44.52
C GLY A 455 -9.66 7.88 -43.73
N PHE A 456 -9.72 7.87 -42.39
CA PHE A 456 -8.62 7.46 -41.54
C PHE A 456 -8.65 5.94 -41.30
N HIS A 457 -7.47 5.32 -41.24
CA HIS A 457 -7.27 3.90 -41.01
C HIS A 457 -6.17 3.69 -39.95
N GLY A 458 -6.32 2.65 -39.12
CA GLY A 458 -5.42 2.38 -37.98
C GLY A 458 -5.96 2.92 -36.65
N LEU A 459 -7.28 3.07 -36.54
CA LEU A 459 -7.97 3.56 -35.34
C LEU A 459 -8.34 2.40 -34.41
N TYR A 460 -8.16 2.56 -33.11
CA TYR A 460 -8.55 1.57 -32.10
C TYR A 460 -9.62 2.22 -31.21
N ILE A 461 -10.87 1.79 -31.36
CA ILE A 461 -12.04 2.44 -30.74
C ILE A 461 -12.59 1.52 -29.64
N PHE A 462 -12.51 1.98 -28.40
CA PHE A 462 -13.03 1.29 -27.22
C PHE A 462 -14.37 1.92 -26.80
N SER A 463 -15.30 1.10 -26.27
CA SER A 463 -16.66 1.55 -25.91
C SER A 463 -16.84 1.46 -24.40
N LEU A 464 -16.78 2.61 -23.72
CA LEU A 464 -16.68 2.69 -22.26
C LEU A 464 -17.91 3.32 -21.60
N GLY A 465 -18.34 4.51 -22.02
CA GLY A 465 -19.41 5.27 -21.34
C GLY A 465 -20.77 4.57 -21.37
N SER A 466 -21.06 3.80 -22.41
CA SER A 466 -22.28 2.97 -22.49
C SER A 466 -22.27 1.76 -21.55
N LYS A 467 -21.08 1.30 -21.11
CA LYS A 467 -20.91 0.19 -20.15
C LYS A 467 -20.75 0.68 -18.71
N PHE A 468 -20.13 1.85 -18.51
CA PHE A 468 -19.84 2.46 -17.21
C PHE A 468 -20.18 3.96 -17.19
N PRO A 469 -21.46 4.36 -17.33
CA PRO A 469 -21.83 5.78 -17.46
C PRO A 469 -21.39 6.63 -16.25
N GLY A 470 -21.43 6.04 -15.05
CA GLY A 470 -20.98 6.64 -13.79
C GLY A 470 -19.57 6.25 -13.35
N LEU A 471 -18.62 5.95 -14.27
CA LEU A 471 -17.27 5.49 -13.92
C LEU A 471 -16.57 6.42 -12.91
N PHE A 472 -16.68 7.74 -13.13
CA PHE A 472 -16.08 8.78 -12.29
C PHE A 472 -17.02 9.28 -11.17
N ASN A 473 -18.02 8.49 -10.75
CA ASN A 473 -18.82 8.83 -9.57
C ASN A 473 -18.02 8.66 -8.26
N ALA A 474 -17.15 7.66 -8.19
CA ALA A 474 -16.32 7.41 -7.02
C ALA A 474 -14.96 8.16 -7.11
N ALA A 475 -14.53 8.74 -6.00
CA ALA A 475 -13.23 9.39 -5.86
C ALA A 475 -12.10 8.34 -5.76
N GLY A 476 -11.00 8.60 -6.46
CA GLY A 476 -9.92 7.63 -6.66
C GLY A 476 -9.03 8.00 -7.84
N ALA A 477 -7.89 7.32 -7.97
CA ALA A 477 -7.08 7.40 -9.18
C ALA A 477 -7.49 6.30 -10.16
N TYR A 478 -7.83 6.67 -11.39
CA TYR A 478 -8.24 5.77 -12.46
C TYR A 478 -7.11 5.69 -13.49
N LYS A 479 -6.53 4.51 -13.64
CA LYS A 479 -5.40 4.22 -14.53
C LYS A 479 -5.90 3.47 -15.75
N PHE A 480 -5.73 4.08 -16.92
CA PHE A 480 -6.03 3.51 -18.23
C PHE A 480 -4.71 3.07 -18.87
N LYS A 481 -4.49 1.76 -18.97
CA LYS A 481 -3.31 1.16 -19.62
C LYS A 481 -3.73 0.62 -21.00
N PHE A 482 -3.06 1.07 -22.04
CA PHE A 482 -3.18 0.57 -23.40
C PHE A 482 -1.92 -0.23 -23.75
N SER A 483 -2.05 -1.37 -24.42
CA SER A 483 -0.90 -2.14 -24.92
C SER A 483 -1.20 -2.85 -26.23
N VAL A 484 -0.17 -2.95 -27.09
CA VAL A 484 -0.20 -3.68 -28.36
C VAL A 484 1.13 -4.42 -28.53
N ILE A 485 1.10 -5.61 -29.13
CA ILE A 485 2.30 -6.39 -29.47
C ILE A 485 2.55 -6.20 -30.97
N CYS A 486 3.65 -5.54 -31.32
CA CYS A 486 4.04 -5.30 -32.71
C CYS A 486 4.85 -6.48 -33.29
N THR A 487 4.98 -6.51 -34.62
CA THR A 487 5.84 -7.46 -35.33
C THR A 487 7.27 -7.45 -34.78
N GLY A 488 7.83 -8.62 -34.51
CA GLY A 488 9.11 -8.76 -33.78
C GLY A 488 8.97 -8.82 -32.25
N SER A 489 7.76 -9.10 -31.73
CA SER A 489 7.48 -9.32 -30.30
C SER A 489 7.75 -8.11 -29.38
N ARG A 490 7.78 -6.90 -29.94
CA ARG A 490 7.94 -5.66 -29.17
C ARG A 490 6.58 -5.20 -28.65
N GLU A 491 6.37 -5.25 -27.33
CA GLU A 491 5.24 -4.57 -26.69
C GLU A 491 5.45 -3.04 -26.79
N ILE A 492 4.38 -2.33 -27.12
CA ILE A 492 4.27 -0.88 -26.94
C ILE A 492 3.07 -0.64 -26.03
N ASN A 493 3.26 0.21 -25.02
CA ASN A 493 2.20 0.60 -24.10
C ASN A 493 2.11 2.12 -23.93
N CYS A 494 0.96 2.55 -23.39
CA CYS A 494 0.67 3.93 -23.00
C CYS A 494 -0.18 3.88 -21.72
N GLU A 495 0.06 4.80 -20.79
CA GLU A 495 -0.66 4.86 -19.52
C GLU A 495 -1.14 6.29 -19.27
N LYS A 496 -2.45 6.44 -18.98
CA LYS A 496 -3.07 7.71 -18.62
C LYS A 496 -3.79 7.55 -17.28
N THR A 497 -3.39 8.35 -16.30
CA THR A 497 -4.03 8.39 -14.97
C THR A 497 -4.90 9.63 -14.83
N ILE A 498 -6.10 9.48 -14.26
CA ILE A 498 -7.07 10.54 -13.96
C ILE A 498 -7.42 10.43 -12.47
N LEU A 499 -7.23 11.50 -11.70
CA LEU A 499 -7.65 11.56 -10.30
C LEU A 499 -9.04 12.17 -10.19
N VAL A 500 -10.03 11.37 -9.77
CA VAL A 500 -11.36 11.85 -9.39
C VAL A 500 -11.30 12.31 -7.93
N LYS A 501 -11.64 13.58 -7.69
CA LYS A 501 -11.79 14.17 -6.35
C LYS A 501 -13.26 14.19 -5.94
N SER A 502 -13.53 14.09 -4.64
CA SER A 502 -14.87 14.33 -4.07
C SER A 502 -15.40 15.71 -4.50
N ARG A 503 -16.72 15.84 -4.67
CA ARG A 503 -17.37 17.11 -5.03
C ARG A 503 -17.47 18.02 -3.80
N ASN A 504 -17.15 19.31 -3.94
CA ASN A 504 -17.13 20.31 -2.85
C ASN A 504 -18.52 20.72 -2.32
N SER A 505 -19.47 19.79 -2.25
CA SER A 505 -20.85 20.00 -1.78
C SER A 505 -21.20 18.87 -0.81
N ALA A 506 -21.09 19.15 0.48
CA ALA A 506 -21.47 18.23 1.54
C ALA A 506 -22.95 17.80 1.37
N SER A 507 -23.26 16.57 1.75
CA SER A 507 -24.62 16.02 1.65
C SER A 507 -25.04 15.19 2.86
N GLN A 508 -24.08 14.56 3.54
CA GLN A 508 -24.33 13.80 4.76
C GLN A 508 -23.09 13.79 5.66
N TRP A 509 -23.32 13.78 6.96
CA TRP A 509 -22.33 13.47 7.99
C TRP A 509 -22.59 12.09 8.58
N ARG A 510 -21.53 11.34 8.90
CA ARG A 510 -21.60 10.03 9.57
C ARG A 510 -20.46 9.87 10.56
N LEU A 511 -20.65 9.07 11.60
CA LEU A 511 -19.55 8.62 12.45
C LEU A 511 -18.59 7.75 11.63
N THR A 512 -17.28 7.91 11.86
CA THR A 512 -16.25 7.09 11.20
C THR A 512 -16.19 5.68 11.78
N ASP A 513 -16.30 5.57 13.11
CA ASP A 513 -16.44 4.30 13.81
C ASP A 513 -17.91 3.84 13.81
N LYS A 514 -18.10 2.52 13.78
CA LYS A 514 -19.39 1.84 13.90
C LYS A 514 -19.59 1.21 15.28
N SER A 515 -18.55 1.11 16.11
CA SER A 515 -18.67 0.64 17.50
C SER A 515 -19.57 1.57 18.32
N SER A 516 -19.47 2.89 18.10
CA SER A 516 -20.23 3.96 18.73
C SER A 516 -21.70 4.07 18.30
N LEU A 517 -22.23 3.06 17.59
CA LEU A 517 -23.67 2.93 17.30
C LEU A 517 -24.43 2.08 18.34
N SER A 518 -23.74 1.39 19.26
CA SER A 518 -24.39 0.87 20.47
C SER A 518 -24.68 2.01 21.44
N PRO A 519 -25.88 2.10 22.07
CA PRO A 519 -26.20 3.16 23.02
C PRO A 519 -25.15 3.26 24.13
N CYS A 520 -24.49 4.42 24.22
CA CYS A 520 -23.50 4.66 25.26
C CYS A 520 -24.22 4.94 26.59
N ASN A 521 -23.76 4.32 27.68
CA ASN A 521 -24.25 4.60 29.03
C ASN A 521 -23.43 5.74 29.62
N ILE A 522 -24.06 6.89 29.88
CA ILE A 522 -23.42 8.12 30.38
C ILE A 522 -24.11 8.54 31.68
N ARG A 523 -23.39 9.17 32.61
CA ARG A 523 -23.98 9.83 33.80
C ARG A 523 -23.93 11.35 33.67
N VAL A 524 -24.89 12.06 34.26
CA VAL A 524 -24.82 13.54 34.37
C VAL A 524 -23.52 13.94 35.08
N GLY A 525 -22.87 15.00 34.59
CA GLY A 525 -21.56 15.47 35.05
C GLY A 525 -20.37 14.71 34.48
N SER A 526 -20.59 13.70 33.61
CA SER A 526 -19.53 13.08 32.81
C SER A 526 -19.56 13.55 31.35
N CYS A 527 -18.41 13.46 30.67
CA CYS A 527 -18.29 13.85 29.26
C CYS A 527 -18.72 12.71 28.33
N PHE A 528 -19.40 13.06 27.24
CA PHE A 528 -19.65 12.15 26.12
C PHE A 528 -18.31 11.71 25.50
N PRO A 529 -18.14 10.43 25.10
CA PRO A 529 -16.94 9.97 24.39
C PRO A 529 -16.63 10.81 23.13
N PRO A 530 -15.35 11.08 22.79
CA PRO A 530 -15.01 11.88 21.62
C PRO A 530 -15.60 11.33 20.32
N LEU A 531 -16.32 12.18 19.58
CA LEU A 531 -17.00 11.84 18.34
C LEU A 531 -16.12 12.19 17.14
N ALA A 532 -15.90 11.23 16.25
CA ALA A 532 -15.21 11.43 14.98
C ALA A 532 -16.23 11.38 13.83
N ILE A 533 -16.47 12.53 13.19
CA ILE A 533 -17.48 12.72 12.15
C ILE A 533 -16.80 12.93 10.80
N ALA A 534 -17.20 12.13 9.81
CA ALA A 534 -16.76 12.21 8.42
C ALA A 534 -17.83 12.89 7.54
N CYS A 535 -17.38 13.66 6.55
CA CYS A 535 -18.24 14.35 5.58
C CYS A 535 -18.28 13.61 4.25
N TYR A 536 -19.48 13.51 3.65
CA TYR A 536 -19.71 12.77 2.40
C TYR A 536 -20.42 13.61 1.33
N ASP A 537 -19.93 13.50 0.09
CA ASP A 537 -20.60 14.06 -1.09
C ASP A 537 -21.78 13.20 -1.54
N LYS A 538 -22.60 13.76 -2.45
CA LYS A 538 -23.83 13.12 -2.96
C LYS A 538 -23.63 11.83 -3.78
N TYR A 539 -22.39 11.35 -3.92
CA TYR A 539 -22.02 10.07 -4.53
C TYR A 539 -21.35 9.12 -3.52
N ASP A 540 -21.47 9.42 -2.23
CA ASP A 540 -20.87 8.70 -1.09
C ASP A 540 -19.33 8.83 -0.96
N ASN A 541 -18.73 9.85 -1.59
CA ASN A 541 -17.30 10.09 -1.44
C ASN A 541 -16.98 10.86 -0.16
N HIS A 542 -16.05 10.32 0.62
CA HIS A 542 -15.43 11.01 1.75
C HIS A 542 -14.74 12.30 1.27
N MET A 543 -14.98 13.42 1.94
CA MET A 543 -14.45 14.75 1.58
C MET A 543 -13.82 15.47 2.78
N PRO A 544 -12.89 16.42 2.54
CA PRO A 544 -12.44 17.32 3.58
C PRO A 544 -13.49 18.40 3.90
N PHE A 545 -13.61 18.74 5.18
CA PHE A 545 -14.27 19.96 5.63
C PHE A 545 -13.45 21.19 5.20
N MET A 546 -14.10 22.17 4.56
CA MET A 546 -13.43 23.39 4.08
C MET A 546 -12.97 24.31 5.24
N SER A 547 -13.70 24.28 6.35
CA SER A 547 -13.41 24.93 7.63
C SER A 547 -14.11 24.13 8.74
N ILE A 548 -13.88 24.48 10.01
CA ILE A 548 -14.79 24.05 11.09
C ILE A 548 -16.18 24.64 10.75
N PRO A 549 -17.26 23.84 10.72
CA PRO A 549 -18.61 24.34 10.54
C PRO A 549 -19.14 24.96 11.85
N GLU A 550 -20.08 25.89 11.75
CA GLU A 550 -20.89 26.29 12.90
C GLU A 550 -21.88 25.16 13.24
N LEU A 551 -21.92 24.75 14.51
CA LEU A 551 -22.63 23.55 14.96
C LEU A 551 -23.75 23.87 15.95
N ASP A 552 -24.97 23.53 15.58
CA ASP A 552 -26.08 23.38 16.52
C ASP A 552 -25.99 21.97 17.14
N VAL A 553 -25.55 21.88 18.40
CA VAL A 553 -25.47 20.63 19.18
C VAL A 553 -26.46 20.67 20.34
N ALA A 554 -27.36 19.69 20.40
CA ALA A 554 -28.38 19.60 21.44
C ALA A 554 -28.77 18.16 21.79
N ILE A 555 -29.15 17.94 23.05
CA ILE A 555 -29.70 16.67 23.54
C ILE A 555 -31.23 16.73 23.37
N ASN A 556 -31.77 15.80 22.60
CA ASN A 556 -33.22 15.63 22.40
C ASN A 556 -33.72 14.46 23.25
N MET A 557 -34.58 14.77 24.21
CA MET A 557 -35.16 13.85 25.19
C MET A 557 -36.55 13.39 24.74
N ASN A 558 -36.59 12.54 23.70
CA ASN A 558 -37.83 11.96 23.13
C ASN A 558 -39.00 12.96 22.93
N GLY A 559 -38.68 14.20 22.55
CA GLY A 559 -39.66 15.26 22.28
C GLY A 559 -40.19 16.03 23.50
N THR A 560 -39.75 15.75 24.73
CA THR A 560 -40.18 16.51 25.93
C THR A 560 -39.27 17.70 26.24
N ALA A 561 -37.98 17.61 25.90
CA ALA A 561 -37.00 18.70 26.03
C ALA A 561 -35.93 18.64 24.94
N ILE A 562 -35.40 19.83 24.59
CA ILE A 562 -34.19 20.01 23.78
C ILE A 562 -33.24 20.88 24.59
N LEU A 563 -32.10 20.32 25.02
CA LEU A 563 -31.09 21.02 25.82
C LEU A 563 -29.87 21.33 24.95
N PRO A 564 -29.46 22.61 24.80
CA PRO A 564 -28.25 22.95 24.04
C PRO A 564 -27.00 22.52 24.81
N VAL A 565 -25.95 22.12 24.09
CA VAL A 565 -24.65 21.79 24.69
C VAL A 565 -23.68 22.96 24.49
N GLU A 566 -23.53 23.80 25.51
CA GLU A 566 -22.70 25.01 25.45
C GLU A 566 -21.19 24.73 25.58
N LYS A 567 -20.82 23.61 26.20
CA LYS A 567 -19.42 23.21 26.45
C LYS A 567 -19.06 22.03 25.55
N LEU A 568 -18.27 22.31 24.51
CA LEU A 568 -17.68 21.32 23.62
C LEU A 568 -16.43 21.89 22.93
N LYS A 569 -15.51 21.02 22.54
CA LYS A 569 -14.29 21.35 21.78
C LYS A 569 -14.35 20.71 20.41
N VAL A 570 -14.18 21.51 19.36
CA VAL A 570 -14.22 21.06 17.95
C VAL A 570 -12.84 21.24 17.31
N GLU A 571 -12.34 20.21 16.64
CA GLU A 571 -11.09 20.29 15.87
C GLU A 571 -11.15 19.46 14.58
N LEU A 572 -10.30 19.81 13.61
CA LEU A 572 -10.20 19.12 12.33
C LEU A 572 -8.96 18.23 12.30
N LEU A 573 -9.18 16.93 12.16
CA LEU A 573 -8.14 15.91 12.04
C LEU A 573 -7.92 15.47 10.59
N SER A 574 -6.79 14.78 10.38
CA SER A 574 -6.48 14.03 9.14
C SER A 574 -6.65 14.87 7.87
N ASN A 575 -5.96 16.02 7.79
CA ASN A 575 -6.06 16.97 6.68
C ASN A 575 -7.52 17.45 6.42
N ASN A 576 -8.22 17.79 7.49
CA ASN A 576 -9.63 18.18 7.53
C ASN A 576 -10.62 17.10 7.08
N MET A 577 -10.23 15.83 6.92
CA MET A 577 -11.17 14.77 6.52
C MET A 577 -12.12 14.39 7.66
N ILE A 578 -11.73 14.59 8.92
CA ILE A 578 -12.51 14.23 10.10
C ILE A 578 -12.73 15.47 10.97
N LEU A 579 -13.98 15.70 11.37
CA LEU A 579 -14.37 16.66 12.39
C LEU A 579 -14.46 15.90 13.73
N GLN A 580 -13.53 16.20 14.65
CA GLN A 580 -13.57 15.65 16.00
C GLN A 580 -14.32 16.62 16.92
N ILE A 581 -15.25 16.09 17.70
CA ILE A 581 -15.92 16.80 18.79
C ILE A 581 -15.58 16.09 20.10
N SER A 582 -15.08 16.84 21.08
CA SER A 582 -14.62 16.36 22.39
C SER A 582 -15.18 17.25 23.50
N ASP A 583 -14.99 16.85 24.75
CA ASP A 583 -15.35 17.63 25.95
C ASP A 583 -16.84 18.03 26.03
N ILE A 584 -17.70 17.24 25.37
CA ILE A 584 -19.17 17.37 25.36
C ILE A 584 -19.69 17.02 26.76
N LEU A 585 -19.87 18.03 27.61
CA LEU A 585 -20.32 17.82 28.99
C LEU A 585 -21.85 17.76 29.07
N ILE A 586 -22.39 16.75 29.75
CA ILE A 586 -23.84 16.58 29.94
C ILE A 586 -24.22 17.03 31.34
N GLU A 587 -24.83 18.22 31.43
CA GLU A 587 -25.37 18.80 32.67
C GLU A 587 -26.87 19.00 32.49
N SER A 588 -27.69 18.37 33.34
CA SER A 588 -29.15 18.44 33.27
C SER A 588 -29.74 18.09 34.63
N GLY A 589 -30.75 18.85 35.08
CA GLY A 589 -31.58 18.55 36.26
C GLY A 589 -33.00 18.16 35.86
N GLU A 590 -33.17 17.58 34.68
CA GLU A 590 -34.45 17.34 34.01
C GLU A 590 -34.64 15.88 33.56
N LEU A 591 -33.78 14.96 34.01
CA LEU A 591 -33.83 13.54 33.62
C LEU A 591 -35.10 12.82 34.08
N ASP A 592 -35.75 13.32 35.12
CA ASP A 592 -37.02 12.81 35.63
C ASP A 592 -38.09 12.75 34.52
N LYS A 593 -38.01 13.63 33.50
CA LYS A 593 -38.90 13.66 32.32
C LYS A 593 -38.71 12.47 31.35
N ILE A 594 -37.64 11.69 31.50
CA ILE A 594 -37.36 10.47 30.73
C ILE A 594 -37.13 9.23 31.62
N CYS A 595 -37.33 9.36 32.94
CA CYS A 595 -37.40 8.23 33.85
C CYS A 595 -38.59 7.31 33.48
N PRO A 596 -38.48 5.97 33.53
CA PRO A 596 -37.33 5.15 33.94
C PRO A 596 -36.45 4.68 32.75
N GLN A 597 -36.70 5.18 31.54
CA GLN A 597 -36.09 4.68 30.30
C GLN A 597 -34.72 5.31 30.04
N TYR A 598 -34.55 6.58 30.42
CA TYR A 598 -33.30 7.35 30.28
C TYR A 598 -32.75 7.44 28.84
N GLU A 599 -33.60 7.20 27.84
CA GLU A 599 -33.26 7.31 26.42
C GLU A 599 -33.18 8.78 25.97
N ALA A 600 -32.05 9.12 25.34
CA ALA A 600 -31.83 10.43 24.74
C ALA A 600 -31.11 10.28 23.39
N SER A 601 -31.12 11.36 22.59
CA SER A 601 -30.34 11.43 21.35
C SER A 601 -29.57 12.74 21.26
N LEU A 602 -28.28 12.66 20.93
CA LEU A 602 -27.44 13.82 20.68
C LEU A 602 -27.61 14.21 19.20
N GLY A 603 -28.31 15.33 18.97
CA GLY A 603 -28.46 15.94 17.66
C GLY A 603 -27.30 16.90 17.38
N ILE A 604 -26.63 16.71 16.26
CA ILE A 604 -25.51 17.53 15.76
C ILE A 604 -25.89 17.98 14.35
N SER A 605 -25.94 19.28 14.09
CA SER A 605 -26.33 19.80 12.77
C SER A 605 -25.57 21.08 12.41
N CYS A 606 -25.44 21.35 11.11
CA CYS A 606 -24.85 22.60 10.63
C CYS A 606 -25.84 23.76 10.84
N SER A 607 -25.43 24.81 11.58
CA SER A 607 -26.30 25.95 11.91
C SER A 607 -26.86 26.67 10.68
N HIS A 608 -26.11 26.62 9.56
CA HIS A 608 -26.51 27.21 8.28
C HIS A 608 -27.26 26.25 7.33
N ASP A 609 -27.17 24.92 7.52
CA ASP A 609 -27.83 23.92 6.68
C ASP A 609 -28.33 22.72 7.48
N LYS A 610 -29.58 22.82 7.95
CA LYS A 610 -30.22 21.82 8.80
C LYS A 610 -30.61 20.53 8.06
N LEU A 611 -30.41 20.46 6.73
CA LEU A 611 -30.51 19.19 5.99
C LEU A 611 -29.32 18.27 6.31
N ILE A 612 -28.17 18.83 6.70
CA ILE A 612 -27.00 18.08 7.14
C ILE A 612 -27.04 17.97 8.67
N SER A 613 -27.57 16.84 9.14
CA SER A 613 -27.67 16.52 10.56
C SER A 613 -27.31 15.05 10.85
N LEU A 614 -26.91 14.79 12.09
CA LEU A 614 -26.53 13.51 12.65
C LEU A 614 -27.20 13.37 14.02
N ALA A 615 -27.88 12.26 14.29
CA ALA A 615 -28.50 11.95 15.57
C ALA A 615 -27.89 10.66 16.14
N ILE A 616 -27.42 10.72 17.39
CA ILE A 616 -26.69 9.62 18.03
C ILE A 616 -27.48 9.19 19.29
N PRO A 617 -28.05 7.97 19.35
CA PRO A 617 -28.82 7.51 20.50
C PRO A 617 -27.91 7.08 21.66
N PHE A 618 -28.30 7.40 22.89
CA PHE A 618 -27.55 7.05 24.11
C PHE A 618 -28.48 6.96 25.33
N LEU A 619 -27.96 6.40 26.43
CA LEU A 619 -28.65 6.31 27.72
C LEU A 619 -27.97 7.24 28.73
N VAL A 620 -28.76 8.09 29.39
CA VAL A 620 -28.26 9.13 30.32
C VAL A 620 -28.85 8.97 31.71
N PHE A 621 -28.03 8.44 32.62
CA PHE A 621 -28.42 8.15 34.00
C PHE A 621 -28.09 9.32 34.95
N PRO A 622 -28.83 9.46 36.08
CA PRO A 622 -28.51 10.41 37.14
C PRO A 622 -27.07 10.28 37.67
N GLY A 623 -26.57 11.35 38.31
CA GLY A 623 -25.31 11.34 39.04
C GLY A 623 -25.34 10.49 40.32
N SER A 624 -24.24 10.52 41.07
CA SER A 624 -24.19 9.92 42.41
C SER A 624 -25.04 10.71 43.41
N LEU A 625 -25.54 10.03 44.44
CA LEU A 625 -26.33 10.65 45.51
C LEU A 625 -25.51 11.69 46.28
N GLN A 626 -25.98 12.95 46.30
CA GLN A 626 -25.27 14.07 46.93
C GLN A 626 -26.15 14.91 47.87
N SER A 627 -27.48 14.84 47.76
CA SER A 627 -28.37 15.44 48.76
C SER A 627 -29.63 14.61 49.00
N VAL A 628 -30.19 14.76 50.20
CA VAL A 628 -31.36 14.00 50.68
C VAL A 628 -32.34 14.95 51.36
N LYS A 629 -33.62 14.88 51.02
CA LYS A 629 -34.68 15.62 51.72
C LYS A 629 -35.55 14.64 52.50
N ALA A 630 -35.74 14.86 53.80
CA ALA A 630 -36.70 14.11 54.60
C ALA A 630 -38.03 14.86 54.72
N PHE A 631 -39.12 14.24 54.29
CA PHE A 631 -40.48 14.68 54.56
C PHE A 631 -41.03 13.93 55.78
N ILE A 632 -41.21 14.64 56.89
CA ILE A 632 -41.78 14.14 58.15
C ILE A 632 -42.79 15.18 58.64
N PRO A 633 -44.11 15.03 58.40
CA PRO A 633 -45.08 16.07 58.71
C PRO A 633 -45.37 16.22 60.21
N ASP A 634 -45.29 15.13 60.98
CA ASP A 634 -45.53 15.11 62.44
C ASP A 634 -44.33 15.60 63.28
N LEU A 635 -43.28 16.19 62.68
CA LEU A 635 -41.99 16.43 63.35
C LEU A 635 -42.10 17.27 64.64
N GLU A 636 -43.00 18.25 64.68
CA GLU A 636 -43.23 19.16 65.83
C GLU A 636 -44.03 18.53 66.99
N LYS A 637 -44.51 17.29 66.85
CA LYS A 637 -45.19 16.55 67.93
C LYS A 637 -44.22 16.29 69.10
N GLN A 638 -44.71 16.26 70.35
CA GLN A 638 -43.97 15.61 71.44
C GLN A 638 -43.91 14.09 71.17
N TRP A 639 -42.71 13.58 70.89
CA TRP A 639 -42.43 12.16 70.69
C TRP A 639 -42.13 11.47 72.03
N LEU A 640 -42.67 10.26 72.21
CA LEU A 640 -42.51 9.46 73.43
C LEU A 640 -41.84 8.10 73.14
N PRO A 641 -41.18 7.47 74.11
CA PRO A 641 -40.63 6.12 73.94
C PRO A 641 -41.73 5.13 73.56
N GLY A 642 -41.54 4.42 72.45
CA GLY A 642 -42.53 3.53 71.87
C GLY A 642 -43.40 4.10 70.75
N ASP A 643 -43.38 5.42 70.50
CA ASP A 643 -44.03 6.03 69.33
C ASP A 643 -43.48 5.49 68.01
N VAL A 644 -44.29 5.58 66.96
CA VAL A 644 -43.96 5.16 65.59
C VAL A 644 -44.13 6.33 64.64
N ILE A 645 -43.13 6.61 63.80
CA ILE A 645 -43.22 7.64 62.77
C ILE A 645 -44.12 7.11 61.64
N LYS A 646 -45.33 7.68 61.50
CA LYS A 646 -46.33 7.20 60.53
C LYS A 646 -45.96 7.53 59.09
N GLU A 647 -45.52 8.76 58.85
CA GLU A 647 -45.18 9.28 57.53
C GLU A 647 -43.74 9.78 57.55
N MET A 648 -42.90 9.16 56.70
CA MET A 648 -41.50 9.47 56.53
C MET A 648 -41.05 9.04 55.13
N LEU A 649 -40.82 10.02 54.26
CA LEU A 649 -40.26 9.80 52.92
C LEU A 649 -38.89 10.47 52.83
N LEU A 650 -37.91 9.79 52.22
CA LEU A 650 -36.59 10.35 51.92
C LEU A 650 -36.45 10.50 50.40
N GLU A 651 -36.49 11.73 49.88
CA GLU A 651 -36.20 12.03 48.47
C GLU A 651 -34.69 12.09 48.24
N MET A 652 -34.18 11.41 47.20
CA MET A 652 -32.75 11.18 46.98
C MET A 652 -32.27 11.83 45.68
N TYR A 653 -31.37 12.82 45.78
CA TYR A 653 -30.97 13.69 44.66
C TYR A 653 -29.48 13.66 44.33
N ASP A 654 -29.17 13.75 43.03
CA ASP A 654 -27.82 13.99 42.54
C ASP A 654 -27.38 15.47 42.68
N SER A 655 -26.17 15.78 42.22
CA SER A 655 -25.59 17.14 42.23
C SER A 655 -26.27 18.13 41.29
N TYR A 656 -27.11 17.66 40.37
CA TYR A 656 -27.76 18.46 39.32
C TYR A 656 -29.27 18.62 39.56
N GLY A 657 -29.83 17.93 40.55
CA GLY A 657 -31.23 18.03 40.96
C GLY A 657 -32.13 16.92 40.42
N ASN A 658 -31.58 15.92 39.73
CA ASN A 658 -32.35 14.74 39.31
C ASN A 658 -32.55 13.78 40.48
N HIS A 659 -33.63 13.02 40.45
CA HIS A 659 -33.79 11.88 41.34
C HIS A 659 -32.77 10.78 40.98
N VAL A 660 -32.12 10.17 41.99
CA VAL A 660 -31.10 9.14 41.74
C VAL A 660 -31.69 7.82 41.24
N GLN A 661 -30.87 7.04 40.55
CA GLN A 661 -31.27 5.80 39.90
C GLN A 661 -31.84 4.77 40.88
N GLN A 662 -32.96 4.13 40.50
CA GLN A 662 -33.58 3.01 41.23
C GLN A 662 -32.55 1.94 41.63
N GLY A 663 -32.68 1.42 42.85
CA GLY A 663 -31.83 0.34 43.37
C GLY A 663 -30.52 0.81 44.03
N THR A 664 -30.19 2.10 43.97
CA THR A 664 -29.08 2.72 44.72
C THR A 664 -29.17 2.36 46.21
N GLU A 665 -28.10 1.81 46.80
CA GLU A 665 -28.07 1.43 48.22
C GLU A 665 -27.58 2.59 49.09
N VAL A 666 -28.35 2.89 50.14
CA VAL A 666 -28.06 3.95 51.12
C VAL A 666 -28.10 3.34 52.53
N LEU A 667 -27.22 3.81 53.43
CA LEU A 667 -27.17 3.37 54.82
C LEU A 667 -27.96 4.33 55.72
N LEU A 668 -28.83 3.78 56.57
CA LEU A 668 -29.52 4.50 57.63
C LEU A 668 -28.91 4.13 58.99
N SER A 669 -28.22 5.09 59.58
CA SER A 669 -27.69 5.00 60.95
C SER A 669 -28.75 5.53 61.92
N LEU A 670 -28.98 4.81 63.02
CA LEU A 670 -30.00 5.12 64.02
C LEU A 670 -29.37 5.21 65.42
N ASP A 671 -29.73 6.25 66.16
CA ASP A 671 -29.43 6.40 67.59
C ASP A 671 -30.76 6.65 68.34
N GLY A 672 -31.14 5.74 69.23
CA GLY A 672 -32.42 5.78 69.95
C GLY A 672 -33.67 5.49 69.10
N PHE A 673 -33.52 5.02 67.87
CA PHE A 673 -34.60 4.44 67.04
C PHE A 673 -34.34 2.96 66.73
N CYS A 674 -35.39 2.20 66.41
CA CYS A 674 -35.28 0.89 65.77
C CYS A 674 -36.21 0.75 64.56
N PHE A 675 -35.85 -0.15 63.64
CA PHE A 675 -36.72 -0.59 62.55
C PHE A 675 -37.73 -1.62 63.06
N GLN A 676 -38.98 -1.54 62.60
CA GLN A 676 -40.00 -2.57 62.84
C GLN A 676 -40.00 -3.70 61.80
N ASP A 677 -39.23 -3.56 60.72
CA ASP A 677 -39.13 -4.54 59.63
C ASP A 677 -37.76 -5.23 59.58
N ASN A 678 -37.71 -6.37 58.90
CA ASN A 678 -36.52 -7.22 58.81
C ASN A 678 -35.54 -6.81 57.69
N ALA A 679 -35.74 -5.65 57.04
CA ALA A 679 -34.87 -5.19 55.94
C ALA A 679 -33.54 -4.58 56.43
N GLY A 680 -33.45 -4.16 57.70
CA GLY A 680 -32.22 -3.64 58.30
C GLY A 680 -31.88 -2.20 57.91
N PRO A 681 -30.62 -1.75 58.14
CA PRO A 681 -30.23 -0.35 57.97
C PRO A 681 -29.91 0.03 56.52
N LYS A 682 -29.60 -0.94 55.64
CA LYS A 682 -29.41 -0.67 54.21
C LYS A 682 -30.76 -0.61 53.51
N ARG A 683 -31.03 0.49 52.81
CA ARG A 683 -32.25 0.70 52.02
C ARG A 683 -31.92 0.96 50.56
N LYS A 684 -32.89 0.68 49.68
CA LYS A 684 -32.77 0.93 48.24
C LYS A 684 -33.76 1.99 47.81
N VAL A 685 -33.31 2.82 46.86
CA VAL A 685 -34.15 3.81 46.19
C VAL A 685 -35.16 3.11 45.28
N ASP A 686 -36.41 3.56 45.30
CA ASP A 686 -37.51 3.08 44.44
C ASP A 686 -37.45 3.67 43.02
N ALA A 687 -38.52 3.54 42.21
CA ALA A 687 -38.54 4.06 40.84
C ALA A 687 -38.75 5.59 40.80
N GLU A 688 -39.29 6.12 41.89
CA GLU A 688 -39.69 7.50 42.12
C GLU A 688 -38.56 8.32 42.80
N GLY A 689 -37.36 7.75 42.93
CA GLY A 689 -36.20 8.44 43.51
C GLY A 689 -36.24 8.56 45.03
N CYS A 690 -37.07 7.75 45.70
CA CYS A 690 -37.37 7.88 47.11
C CYS A 690 -36.96 6.64 47.92
N ILE A 691 -36.94 6.80 49.25
CA ILE A 691 -36.98 5.68 50.20
C ILE A 691 -38.14 5.92 51.17
N ASN A 692 -39.15 5.05 51.08
CA ASN A 692 -40.32 5.08 51.96
C ASN A 692 -40.04 4.38 53.29
N LEU A 693 -40.28 5.07 54.41
CA LEU A 693 -40.09 4.59 55.77
C LEU A 693 -41.37 4.71 56.63
N ASN A 694 -42.53 4.89 55.99
CA ASN A 694 -43.84 5.07 56.63
C ASN A 694 -44.14 3.91 57.60
N GLY A 695 -44.27 4.21 58.90
CA GLY A 695 -44.55 3.23 59.95
C GLY A 695 -43.35 2.38 60.38
N ILE A 696 -42.18 2.53 59.74
CA ILE A 696 -41.04 1.63 59.95
C ILE A 696 -40.20 2.01 61.18
N LEU A 697 -39.95 3.30 61.42
CA LEU A 697 -39.13 3.75 62.55
C LEU A 697 -39.96 3.88 63.84
N LYS A 698 -39.45 3.25 64.91
CA LYS A 698 -40.00 3.31 66.26
C LYS A 698 -38.99 3.94 67.22
N VAL A 699 -39.47 4.85 68.08
CA VAL A 699 -38.69 5.50 69.13
C VAL A 699 -38.38 4.49 70.25
N ILE A 700 -37.11 4.35 70.64
CA ILE A 700 -36.67 3.50 71.76
C ILE A 700 -35.74 4.21 72.76
N GLY A 701 -35.40 5.48 72.53
CA GLY A 701 -34.65 6.28 73.49
C GLY A 701 -35.43 6.54 74.79
N SER A 702 -34.68 6.84 75.86
CA SER A 702 -35.21 7.26 77.17
C SER A 702 -35.90 8.62 77.14
N PHE A 703 -36.75 8.89 78.14
CA PHE A 703 -37.38 10.21 78.30
C PHE A 703 -36.35 11.33 78.47
N GLY A 704 -36.63 12.51 77.90
CA GLY A 704 -35.70 13.66 77.93
C GLY A 704 -34.36 13.45 77.20
N LYS A 705 -34.24 12.41 76.37
CA LYS A 705 -33.07 12.23 75.49
C LYS A 705 -33.36 12.71 74.07
N THR A 706 -32.34 13.26 73.43
CA THR A 706 -32.32 13.42 71.98
C THR A 706 -32.05 12.06 71.34
N VAL A 707 -32.86 11.71 70.34
CA VAL A 707 -32.64 10.57 69.44
C VAL A 707 -32.39 11.11 68.03
N SER A 708 -31.66 10.36 67.20
CA SER A 708 -31.33 10.82 65.85
C SER A 708 -31.36 9.70 64.82
N PHE A 709 -31.67 10.07 63.58
CA PHE A 709 -31.38 9.23 62.43
C PHE A 709 -30.49 10.01 61.46
N SER A 710 -29.60 9.29 60.79
CA SER A 710 -28.75 9.83 59.73
C SER A 710 -28.76 8.97 58.48
N VAL A 711 -28.56 9.64 57.35
CA VAL A 711 -28.47 9.03 56.02
C VAL A 711 -27.02 9.15 55.55
N GLU A 712 -26.40 8.01 55.30
CA GLU A 712 -24.99 7.87 54.95
C GLU A 712 -24.84 7.17 53.59
N TYR A 713 -23.97 7.71 52.75
CA TYR A 713 -23.68 7.18 51.42
C TYR A 713 -22.17 7.26 51.15
N GLU A 714 -21.55 6.17 50.71
CA GLU A 714 -20.10 6.04 50.47
C GLU A 714 -19.19 6.52 51.64
N GLY A 715 -19.71 6.53 52.87
CA GLY A 715 -19.00 7.02 54.08
C GLY A 715 -19.15 8.52 54.35
N GLN A 716 -19.90 9.25 53.52
CA GLN A 716 -20.30 10.63 53.76
C GLN A 716 -21.69 10.68 54.43
N LEU A 717 -21.79 11.51 55.48
CA LEU A 717 -23.05 11.91 56.10
C LEU A 717 -23.77 12.93 55.20
N LEU A 718 -24.96 12.58 54.68
CA LEU A 718 -25.75 13.44 53.80
C LEU A 718 -26.90 14.15 54.52
N LEU A 719 -27.48 13.51 55.54
CA LEU A 719 -28.56 14.05 56.35
C LEU A 719 -28.44 13.54 57.79
N ARG A 720 -28.77 14.39 58.76
CA ARG A 720 -28.95 14.03 60.18
C ARG A 720 -30.11 14.83 60.75
N ASN A 721 -31.13 14.13 61.25
CA ASN A 721 -32.25 14.73 61.95
C ASN A 721 -32.23 14.29 63.40
N GLU A 722 -32.49 15.23 64.31
CA GLU A 722 -32.52 15.00 65.75
C GLU A 722 -33.91 15.35 66.30
N ILE A 723 -34.42 14.51 67.20
CA ILE A 723 -35.74 14.66 67.82
C ILE A 723 -35.55 14.52 69.34
N GLN A 724 -36.01 15.51 70.11
CA GLN A 724 -36.02 15.41 71.56
C GLN A 724 -37.25 14.62 72.01
N ILE A 725 -37.03 13.52 72.74
CA ILE A 725 -38.10 12.78 73.40
C ILE A 725 -38.64 13.63 74.55
N GLY A 726 -39.97 13.68 74.68
CA GLY A 726 -40.66 14.40 75.73
C GLY A 726 -40.12 14.07 77.12
N GLU A 727 -40.02 15.07 77.98
CA GLU A 727 -39.59 14.88 79.37
C GLU A 727 -40.71 14.28 80.21
N ARG A 728 -40.31 13.47 81.19
CA ARG A 728 -41.16 12.90 82.23
C ARG A 728 -40.44 12.92 83.58
N GLU A 729 -41.18 13.15 84.64
CA GLU A 729 -40.71 13.10 86.02
C GLU A 729 -41.53 12.07 86.81
N LEU A 730 -40.85 11.21 87.60
CA LEU A 730 -41.52 10.39 88.61
C LEU A 730 -41.54 11.17 89.93
N ARG A 731 -42.71 11.64 90.35
CA ARG A 731 -42.89 12.36 91.62
C ARG A 731 -43.68 11.54 92.64
N ILE A 732 -43.52 11.89 93.92
CA ILE A 732 -44.30 11.35 95.02
C ILE A 732 -45.49 12.27 95.29
N LEU A 733 -46.70 11.72 95.34
CA LEU A 733 -47.95 12.45 95.59
C LEU A 733 -48.33 12.45 97.07
N THR A 734 -48.02 11.38 97.81
CA THR A 734 -48.24 11.32 99.26
C THR A 734 -47.16 12.10 100.01
N THR A 735 -47.53 13.09 100.82
CA THR A 735 -46.59 13.76 101.73
C THR A 735 -46.00 12.77 102.72
N LEU A 736 -44.69 12.53 102.65
CA LEU A 736 -44.00 11.70 103.64
C LEU A 736 -43.91 12.45 104.98
N PRO A 737 -44.09 11.77 106.13
CA PRO A 737 -43.84 12.37 107.44
C PRO A 737 -42.34 12.61 107.64
N ASP A 738 -41.97 13.80 108.13
CA ASP A 738 -40.56 14.16 108.39
C ASP A 738 -39.87 13.17 109.35
N ASN A 739 -40.62 12.64 110.31
CA ASN A 739 -40.14 11.74 111.35
C ASN A 739 -41.05 10.49 111.45
N CYS A 740 -40.45 9.30 111.49
CA CYS A 740 -41.10 8.01 111.76
C CYS A 740 -40.51 7.35 113.01
N ALA A 741 -41.27 6.41 113.60
CA ALA A 741 -40.78 5.57 114.69
C ALA A 741 -39.92 4.42 114.15
N ALA A 742 -38.84 4.08 114.85
CA ALA A 742 -38.00 2.93 114.51
C ALA A 742 -38.84 1.62 114.41
N GLY A 743 -38.77 0.95 113.25
CA GLY A 743 -39.50 -0.27 112.96
C GLY A 743 -40.97 -0.11 112.54
N SER A 744 -41.44 1.10 112.21
CA SER A 744 -42.81 1.33 111.71
C SER A 744 -42.99 0.95 110.23
N LEU A 745 -44.23 1.08 109.73
CA LEU A 745 -44.54 1.04 108.30
C LEU A 745 -44.82 2.47 107.79
N LEU A 746 -44.30 2.80 106.61
CA LEU A 746 -44.74 3.94 105.80
C LEU A 746 -45.84 3.45 104.85
N GLU A 747 -47.10 3.73 105.18
CA GLU A 747 -48.26 3.18 104.48
C GLU A 747 -48.81 4.11 103.37
N ASN A 748 -49.45 3.52 102.35
CA ASN A 748 -50.21 4.22 101.30
C ASN A 748 -49.45 5.33 100.56
N ILE A 749 -48.20 5.06 100.17
CA ILE A 749 -47.40 6.01 99.37
C ILE A 749 -47.83 5.89 97.91
N ILE A 750 -48.26 6.99 97.31
CA ILE A 750 -48.60 7.08 95.89
C ILE A 750 -47.49 7.81 95.15
N PHE A 751 -47.02 7.20 94.07
CA PHE A 751 -46.13 7.80 93.08
C PHE A 751 -46.91 8.07 91.79
N GLU A 752 -46.56 9.13 91.06
CA GLU A 752 -47.12 9.42 89.75
C GLU A 752 -46.04 9.89 88.78
N VAL A 753 -46.10 9.43 87.53
CA VAL A 753 -45.28 9.96 86.43
C VAL A 753 -46.04 11.10 85.76
N VAL A 754 -45.37 12.23 85.56
CA VAL A 754 -45.94 13.44 84.95
C VAL A 754 -45.09 13.97 83.80
N ASP A 755 -45.72 14.75 82.92
CA ASP A 755 -45.04 15.55 81.91
C ASP A 755 -44.44 16.86 82.49
N SER A 756 -43.75 17.61 81.63
CA SER A 756 -43.17 18.92 81.97
C SER A 756 -44.21 20.00 82.33
N ASN A 757 -45.51 19.75 82.13
CA ASN A 757 -46.61 20.61 82.56
C ASN A 757 -47.23 20.15 83.90
N GLY A 758 -46.74 19.04 84.46
CA GLY A 758 -47.24 18.44 85.71
C GLY A 758 -48.50 17.58 85.54
N ILE A 759 -48.89 17.25 84.31
CA ILE A 759 -50.03 16.39 83.94
C ILE A 759 -49.58 14.93 84.01
N VAL A 760 -50.42 14.05 84.60
CA VAL A 760 -50.11 12.62 84.74
C VAL A 760 -50.09 11.91 83.39
N ASP A 761 -49.04 11.15 83.12
CA ASP A 761 -48.96 10.34 81.91
C ASP A 761 -49.72 9.02 82.08
N GLU A 762 -50.99 9.03 81.69
CA GLU A 762 -51.86 7.86 81.76
C GLU A 762 -51.43 6.69 80.84
N THR A 763 -50.50 6.89 79.90
CA THR A 763 -49.98 5.81 79.03
C THR A 763 -49.11 4.80 79.80
N ILE A 764 -48.56 5.20 80.96
CA ILE A 764 -47.77 4.34 81.83
C ILE A 764 -48.72 3.49 82.69
N HIS A 765 -49.12 2.33 82.15
CA HIS A 765 -50.08 1.40 82.74
C HIS A 765 -49.63 -0.06 82.48
N ASP A 766 -50.02 -1.02 83.33
CA ASP A 766 -49.76 -2.45 83.09
C ASP A 766 -50.51 -3.02 81.87
N VAL A 767 -49.81 -3.16 80.75
CA VAL A 767 -50.37 -3.79 79.54
C VAL A 767 -50.23 -5.31 79.63
N LYS A 768 -51.36 -6.02 79.73
CA LYS A 768 -51.49 -7.48 79.94
C LYS A 768 -50.70 -8.43 79.02
N PHE A 769 -50.05 -7.92 77.97
CA PHE A 769 -49.24 -8.67 77.01
C PHE A 769 -47.93 -7.94 76.61
N GLY A 770 -47.44 -7.02 77.44
CA GLY A 770 -46.19 -6.26 77.21
C GLY A 770 -45.17 -6.41 78.34
N GLN A 771 -44.15 -5.54 78.36
CA GLN A 771 -43.34 -5.33 79.56
C GLN A 771 -44.18 -4.52 80.56
N SER A 772 -44.59 -5.15 81.66
CA SER A 772 -45.33 -4.48 82.74
C SER A 772 -44.56 -3.29 83.30
N HIS A 773 -45.20 -2.13 83.30
CA HIS A 773 -44.70 -0.91 83.94
C HIS A 773 -44.75 -1.08 85.46
N MET A 774 -43.60 -1.25 86.11
CA MET A 774 -43.51 -1.47 87.55
C MET A 774 -42.67 -0.40 88.24
N LEU A 775 -43.12 0.07 89.40
CA LEU A 775 -42.30 0.80 90.35
C LEU A 775 -41.44 -0.21 91.13
N THR A 776 -40.13 -0.03 91.07
CA THR A 776 -39.14 -0.81 91.84
C THR A 776 -38.66 0.03 93.02
N ILE A 777 -38.67 -0.55 94.23
CA ILE A 777 -38.19 0.10 95.44
C ILE A 777 -36.96 -0.64 95.98
N THR A 778 -35.90 0.12 96.22
CA THR A 778 -34.63 -0.36 96.80
C THR A 778 -34.21 0.52 97.96
N SER A 779 -33.76 -0.07 99.07
CA SER A 779 -33.19 0.66 100.21
C SER A 779 -31.76 0.19 100.48
N ALA A 780 -30.91 1.12 100.92
CA ALA A 780 -29.51 0.87 101.28
C ALA A 780 -29.31 0.22 102.67
N SER A 781 -30.38 -0.15 103.37
CA SER A 781 -30.36 -0.49 104.81
C SER A 781 -30.67 -1.96 105.14
N SER A 782 -30.57 -2.87 104.16
CA SER A 782 -30.83 -4.31 104.33
C SER A 782 -29.65 -5.15 103.82
N GLU A 783 -29.19 -6.11 104.63
CA GLU A 783 -28.20 -7.12 104.22
C GLU A 783 -28.76 -8.17 103.23
N LYS A 784 -30.02 -8.01 102.80
CA LYS A 784 -30.63 -8.72 101.68
C LYS A 784 -31.19 -7.73 100.66
N ASN A 785 -30.92 -8.00 99.38
CA ASN A 785 -31.46 -7.25 98.23
C ASN A 785 -32.95 -7.55 97.97
N ASP A 786 -33.80 -7.26 98.95
CA ASP A 786 -35.26 -7.41 98.87
C ASP A 786 -35.85 -6.25 98.04
N CYS A 787 -35.68 -6.38 96.72
CA CYS A 787 -36.21 -5.49 95.69
C CYS A 787 -37.74 -5.63 95.58
N LEU A 788 -38.48 -4.73 96.25
CA LEU A 788 -39.95 -4.69 96.17
C LEU A 788 -40.39 -4.11 94.81
N ARG A 789 -41.48 -4.65 94.24
CA ARG A 789 -42.05 -4.18 92.96
C ARG A 789 -43.57 -4.04 93.05
N PHE A 790 -44.08 -2.95 92.49
CA PHE A 790 -45.49 -2.56 92.49
C PHE A 790 -45.89 -2.12 91.08
N MET A 791 -47.16 -2.27 90.68
CA MET A 791 -47.60 -2.04 89.30
C MET A 791 -48.09 -0.60 89.09
N PHE A 792 -47.76 0.00 87.95
CA PHE A 792 -48.38 1.26 87.51
C PHE A 792 -49.78 1.03 86.92
N SER A 793 -50.65 2.00 87.13
CA SER A 793 -52.03 2.05 86.65
C SER A 793 -52.42 3.48 86.34
N HIS A 794 -52.39 3.84 85.05
CA HIS A 794 -52.69 5.18 84.53
C HIS A 794 -51.76 6.25 85.13
N GLY A 795 -50.45 6.10 84.91
CA GLY A 795 -49.39 6.98 85.39
C GLY A 795 -49.10 6.87 86.89
N ARG A 796 -49.98 6.23 87.69
CA ARG A 796 -49.86 6.16 89.15
C ARG A 796 -49.51 4.77 89.67
N CYS A 797 -48.71 4.70 90.73
CA CYS A 797 -48.41 3.45 91.45
C CYS A 797 -48.65 3.65 92.95
N ALA A 798 -49.51 2.82 93.54
CA ALA A 798 -49.82 2.84 94.97
C ALA A 798 -49.04 1.73 95.71
N VAL A 799 -48.26 2.14 96.70
CA VAL A 799 -47.41 1.27 97.52
C VAL A 799 -48.09 1.11 98.90
N PRO A 800 -48.59 -0.09 99.25
CA PRO A 800 -49.40 -0.28 100.44
C PRO A 800 -48.61 -0.05 101.73
N PHE A 801 -47.36 -0.51 101.79
CA PHE A 801 -46.43 -0.20 102.87
C PHE A 801 -44.96 -0.36 102.46
N ILE A 802 -44.07 0.40 103.11
CA ILE A 802 -42.62 0.20 103.13
C ILE A 802 -42.19 0.05 104.60
N SER A 803 -41.35 -0.94 104.91
CA SER A 803 -40.83 -1.13 106.28
C SER A 803 -39.71 -0.13 106.60
N VAL A 804 -39.83 0.57 107.72
CA VAL A 804 -38.80 1.48 108.25
C VAL A 804 -37.79 0.69 109.09
N PRO A 805 -36.48 0.95 108.99
CA PRO A 805 -35.47 0.31 109.83
C PRO A 805 -35.70 0.49 111.32
N ARG A 806 -35.10 -0.40 112.12
CA ARG A 806 -35.11 -0.34 113.59
C ARG A 806 -34.02 0.55 114.17
N GLU A 807 -33.14 1.07 113.34
CA GLU A 807 -32.04 1.96 113.73
C GLU A 807 -32.46 3.43 113.49
N PRO A 808 -32.22 4.34 114.45
CA PRO A 808 -32.52 5.76 114.28
C PRO A 808 -31.51 6.45 113.33
N GLY A 809 -32.00 7.36 112.50
CA GLY A 809 -31.21 8.03 111.46
C GLY A 809 -32.02 8.32 110.19
N ILE A 810 -31.38 8.82 109.13
CA ILE A 810 -32.06 9.10 107.86
C ILE A 810 -32.23 7.80 107.07
N PHE A 811 -33.44 7.23 107.11
CA PHE A 811 -33.84 6.18 106.18
C PHE A 811 -33.96 6.77 104.78
N SER A 812 -33.36 6.10 103.80
CA SER A 812 -33.52 6.46 102.39
C SER A 812 -33.81 5.24 101.53
N PHE A 813 -34.63 5.46 100.51
CA PHE A 813 -34.96 4.47 99.50
C PHE A 813 -35.14 5.16 98.15
N VAL A 814 -34.80 4.45 97.08
CA VAL A 814 -35.02 4.87 95.71
C VAL A 814 -36.25 4.14 95.18
N ALA A 815 -37.20 4.91 94.64
CA ALA A 815 -38.34 4.39 93.91
C ALA A 815 -38.13 4.74 92.42
N ALA A 816 -38.04 3.73 91.54
CA ALA A 816 -37.64 3.89 90.13
C ALA A 816 -38.51 3.05 89.18
N HIS A 817 -38.74 3.52 87.96
CA HIS A 817 -39.54 2.80 86.96
C HIS A 817 -38.75 1.66 86.28
N SER A 818 -39.33 0.46 86.20
CA SER A 818 -38.66 -0.77 85.75
C SER A 818 -38.15 -0.73 84.31
N CYS A 819 -38.88 -0.09 83.40
CA CYS A 819 -38.53 0.01 81.99
C CYS A 819 -37.79 1.32 81.63
N TYR A 820 -37.71 2.26 82.58
CA TYR A 820 -37.19 3.62 82.37
C TYR A 820 -36.43 4.05 83.64
N PRO A 821 -35.21 3.52 83.89
CA PRO A 821 -34.49 3.75 85.14
C PRO A 821 -34.14 5.22 85.42
N GLU A 822 -34.19 6.08 84.40
CA GLU A 822 -34.10 7.53 84.52
C GLU A 822 -35.27 8.17 85.30
N LEU A 823 -36.44 7.51 85.32
CA LEU A 823 -37.60 7.94 86.09
C LEU A 823 -37.50 7.38 87.51
N PHE A 824 -36.79 8.11 88.38
CA PHE A 824 -36.63 7.75 89.78
C PHE A 824 -36.78 8.94 90.73
N VAL A 825 -37.17 8.66 91.97
CA VAL A 825 -37.17 9.61 93.09
C VAL A 825 -36.49 8.99 94.31
N VAL A 826 -35.68 9.79 95.01
CA VAL A 826 -34.96 9.38 96.23
C VAL A 826 -35.70 9.93 97.45
N CYS A 827 -36.48 9.08 98.09
CA CYS A 827 -37.21 9.44 99.30
C CYS A 827 -36.29 9.36 100.54
N LYS A 828 -36.49 10.29 101.49
CA LYS A 828 -35.76 10.37 102.76
C LYS A 828 -36.73 10.65 103.90
N VAL A 829 -36.59 9.94 105.00
CA VAL A 829 -37.41 10.06 106.22
C VAL A 829 -36.52 9.91 107.44
N ASN A 830 -36.68 10.74 108.47
CA ASN A 830 -35.91 10.60 109.70
C ASN A 830 -36.53 9.54 110.63
N VAL A 831 -35.72 8.67 111.21
CA VAL A 831 -36.15 7.58 112.09
C VAL A 831 -35.77 7.89 113.53
N MET A 832 -36.76 7.91 114.42
CA MET A 832 -36.64 8.39 115.80
C MET A 832 -36.97 7.29 116.82
N GLN A 833 -36.37 7.40 118.01
CA GLN A 833 -36.50 6.43 119.11
C GLN A 833 -36.71 7.18 120.44
N TYR A 834 -37.67 6.73 121.26
CA TYR A 834 -38.01 7.36 122.55
C TYR A 834 -37.29 6.69 123.75
N PRO A 835 -36.94 7.42 124.84
CA PRO A 835 -35.80 7.05 125.69
C PRO A 835 -36.14 6.57 127.12
N LYS A 836 -35.14 5.99 127.79
CA LYS A 836 -34.98 5.90 129.26
C LYS A 836 -33.54 6.27 129.65
N MET A 837 -33.33 6.72 130.89
CA MET A 837 -32.15 7.52 131.31
C MET A 837 -30.95 6.74 131.87
N GLU A 838 -29.75 7.19 131.47
CA GLU A 838 -28.50 7.43 132.26
C GLU A 838 -27.80 6.24 132.98
N VAL A 839 -26.48 6.24 133.28
CA VAL A 839 -25.47 7.32 133.43
C VAL A 839 -24.11 7.02 132.74
N ASN A 840 -23.53 8.10 132.17
CA ASN A 840 -22.20 8.41 131.57
C ASN A 840 -20.88 7.68 131.98
N LEU A 841 -19.87 7.76 131.07
CA LEU A 841 -18.54 8.39 131.31
C LEU A 841 -17.65 8.51 130.01
N VAL A 842 -17.38 9.74 129.52
CA VAL A 842 -16.05 10.39 129.23
C VAL A 842 -14.90 9.55 128.56
N GLU A 843 -14.06 9.94 127.56
CA GLU A 843 -13.82 10.99 126.51
C GLU A 843 -12.50 10.58 125.74
N HIS A 844 -11.88 11.18 124.67
CA HIS A 844 -12.10 12.30 123.71
C HIS A 844 -11.22 12.09 122.41
N ASP A 845 -11.76 12.46 121.23
CA ASP A 845 -11.20 13.07 119.98
C ASP A 845 -9.88 12.76 119.16
N THR A 846 -10.10 12.56 117.84
CA THR A 846 -9.47 13.07 116.55
C THR A 846 -7.96 13.50 116.41
N VAL A 847 -7.10 13.14 115.40
CA VAL A 847 -7.06 13.09 113.87
C VAL A 847 -6.28 14.28 113.23
N PRO A 848 -5.52 14.25 112.07
CA PRO A 848 -4.74 13.19 111.32
C PRO A 848 -3.35 13.63 110.69
N PHE A 849 -2.67 12.74 109.90
CA PHE A 849 -1.68 13.00 108.79
C PHE A 849 -0.26 13.60 109.11
N GLN A 850 0.81 13.65 108.26
CA GLN A 850 1.30 13.00 106.98
C GLN A 850 2.83 13.33 106.78
N SER A 851 3.63 12.58 105.97
CA SER A 851 5.05 12.94 105.63
C SER A 851 5.68 12.35 104.32
N PRO A 852 6.63 13.05 103.64
CA PRO A 852 7.41 12.58 102.45
C PRO A 852 8.96 12.53 102.64
N GLY A 853 9.77 12.34 101.58
CA GLY A 853 11.27 12.34 101.65
C GLY A 853 12.04 12.63 100.32
N GLY A 854 13.35 12.94 100.38
CA GLY A 854 14.18 13.47 99.26
C GLY A 854 15.68 13.10 99.23
N LYS A 855 16.51 13.80 98.42
CA LYS A 855 17.89 13.44 97.99
C LYS A 855 19.04 14.20 98.73
N MET A 856 20.27 13.63 98.80
CA MET A 856 21.57 14.35 98.59
C MET A 856 22.80 13.41 98.35
N VAL A 857 24.07 13.89 98.47
CA VAL A 857 25.14 13.70 97.43
C VAL A 857 26.61 13.93 97.93
N VAL A 858 27.64 13.43 97.18
CA VAL A 858 29.11 13.82 97.14
C VAL A 858 30.12 13.15 98.15
N PHE A 859 31.45 12.91 97.94
CA PHE A 859 32.43 12.93 96.80
C PHE A 859 33.79 12.18 97.08
N GLN A 860 34.65 12.05 96.04
CA GLN A 860 36.16 12.07 95.95
C GLN A 860 37.19 10.97 96.41
N GLU A 861 38.11 10.66 95.44
CA GLU A 861 39.61 10.61 95.46
C GLU A 861 40.47 9.31 95.28
N GLU A 862 41.67 9.49 94.68
CA GLU A 862 42.65 8.48 94.16
C GLU A 862 44.00 8.45 94.98
N PRO A 863 45.05 7.64 94.64
CA PRO A 863 46.09 8.13 93.68
C PRO A 863 46.99 7.11 92.89
N VAL A 864 47.28 7.44 91.62
CA VAL A 864 48.62 7.54 90.94
C VAL A 864 49.68 6.40 90.98
N SER A 865 50.16 5.97 89.80
CA SER A 865 51.61 6.04 89.38
C SER A 865 51.81 5.67 87.89
N ALA A 866 53.01 5.93 87.34
CA ALA A 866 53.13 6.33 85.92
C ALA A 866 54.42 5.90 85.17
N LEU A 867 54.23 5.41 83.94
CA LEU A 867 55.18 5.35 82.82
C LEU A 867 54.36 5.21 81.50
N TRP A 868 54.99 5.08 80.32
CA TRP A 868 54.33 4.99 78.98
C TRP A 868 53.65 6.28 78.45
N LYS A 869 54.03 7.47 78.91
CA LYS A 869 53.32 8.74 78.56
C LYS A 869 53.70 9.42 77.23
N TYR A 870 54.63 8.88 76.44
CA TYR A 870 55.05 9.50 75.16
C TYR A 870 54.44 8.89 73.88
N ASN A 871 53.93 7.65 73.90
CA ASN A 871 53.14 7.13 72.76
C ASN A 871 51.63 7.38 72.91
N LEU A 872 51.13 7.55 74.14
CA LEU A 872 49.68 7.53 74.38
C LEU A 872 48.91 8.69 73.70
N ASN A 873 49.53 9.86 73.50
CA ASN A 873 48.84 10.98 72.85
C ASN A 873 48.72 10.83 71.33
N ASP A 874 49.79 10.45 70.62
CA ASP A 874 49.69 10.22 69.17
C ASP A 874 48.98 8.89 68.86
N MET A 875 49.11 7.86 69.71
CA MET A 875 48.24 6.67 69.61
C MET A 875 46.77 7.03 69.81
N LYS A 876 46.38 7.78 70.85
CA LYS A 876 44.98 8.23 71.01
C LYS A 876 44.51 9.10 69.86
N LYS A 877 45.34 10.01 69.36
CA LYS A 877 45.02 10.87 68.22
C LYS A 877 44.81 10.07 66.94
N ASN A 878 45.65 9.06 66.67
CA ASN A 878 45.45 8.14 65.55
C ASN A 878 44.25 7.21 65.78
N GLU A 879 44.02 6.74 67.01
CA GLU A 879 42.87 5.92 67.39
C GLU A 879 41.55 6.70 67.22
N ASP A 880 41.51 7.97 67.60
CA ASP A 880 40.35 8.85 67.47
C ASP A 880 40.14 9.32 66.03
N ASP A 881 41.21 9.55 65.25
CA ASP A 881 41.08 9.77 63.80
C ASP A 881 40.67 8.49 63.05
N VAL A 882 41.09 7.29 63.49
CA VAL A 882 40.63 6.00 62.94
C VAL A 882 39.18 5.73 63.34
N LYS A 883 38.75 6.04 64.57
CA LYS A 883 37.32 6.02 64.97
C LYS A 883 36.51 7.02 64.15
N ARG A 884 37.04 8.21 63.89
CA ARG A 884 36.40 9.24 63.04
C ARG A 884 36.27 8.76 61.59
N ILE A 885 37.34 8.22 60.99
CA ILE A 885 37.34 7.67 59.63
C ILE A 885 36.41 6.45 59.55
N GLY A 886 36.44 5.53 60.53
CA GLY A 886 35.53 4.39 60.63
C GLY A 886 34.07 4.80 60.78
N SER A 887 33.79 5.86 61.55
CA SER A 887 32.45 6.46 61.64
C SER A 887 32.02 7.07 60.30
N LEU A 888 32.93 7.75 59.59
CA LEU A 888 32.68 8.28 58.24
C LEU A 888 32.40 7.15 57.23
N ILE A 889 33.17 6.07 57.29
CA ILE A 889 32.99 4.88 56.45
C ILE A 889 31.63 4.23 56.75
N LYS A 890 31.26 4.06 58.02
CA LYS A 890 29.93 3.53 58.42
C LYS A 890 28.77 4.40 57.91
N VAL A 891 28.92 5.73 57.91
CA VAL A 891 27.94 6.65 57.29
C VAL A 891 27.91 6.49 55.78
N LEU A 892 29.06 6.40 55.11
CA LEU A 892 29.13 6.18 53.66
C LEU A 892 28.57 4.79 53.26
N GLU A 893 28.75 3.75 54.08
CA GLU A 893 28.18 2.41 53.89
C GLU A 893 26.67 2.41 54.07
N SER A 894 26.17 3.12 55.08
CA SER A 894 24.73 3.34 55.29
C SER A 894 24.12 4.09 54.09
N ASN A 895 24.80 5.14 53.61
CA ASN A 895 24.37 5.90 52.44
C ASN A 895 24.44 5.10 51.13
N LEU A 896 25.46 4.25 50.93
CA LEU A 896 25.50 3.34 49.78
C LEU A 896 24.38 2.31 49.84
N LYS A 897 24.06 1.77 51.02
CA LYS A 897 22.95 0.84 51.20
C LYS A 897 21.62 1.52 50.81
N LEU A 898 21.33 2.69 51.37
CA LEU A 898 20.13 3.47 51.03
C LEU A 898 20.06 3.78 49.53
N LEU A 899 21.16 4.24 48.91
CA LEU A 899 21.22 4.50 47.46
C LEU A 899 21.08 3.22 46.60
N THR A 900 21.33 2.03 47.16
CA THR A 900 21.11 0.74 46.47
C THR A 900 19.65 0.31 46.57
N GLU A 901 19.02 0.53 47.72
CA GLU A 901 17.59 0.29 47.95
C GLU A 901 16.73 1.27 47.13
N GLU A 902 17.11 2.54 47.09
CA GLU A 902 16.48 3.60 46.25
C GLU A 902 16.66 3.30 44.75
N LYS A 903 17.86 2.86 44.33
CA LYS A 903 18.13 2.40 42.95
C LYS A 903 17.20 1.24 42.56
N ALA A 904 17.09 0.22 43.41
CA ALA A 904 16.27 -0.97 43.14
C ALA A 904 14.77 -0.63 43.07
N SER A 905 14.28 0.30 43.92
CA SER A 905 12.90 0.80 43.82
C SER A 905 12.63 1.41 42.44
N ILE A 906 13.48 2.35 42.01
CA ILE A 906 13.27 3.05 40.74
C ILE A 906 13.48 2.12 39.53
N GLU A 907 14.36 1.12 39.61
CA GLU A 907 14.49 0.11 38.55
C GLU A 907 13.25 -0.79 38.44
N ASN A 908 12.63 -1.18 39.56
CA ASN A 908 11.35 -1.89 39.56
C ASN A 908 10.21 -1.01 39.03
N GLU A 909 10.08 0.24 39.50
CA GLU A 909 9.09 1.20 39.02
C GLU A 909 9.21 1.46 37.49
N ILE A 910 10.44 1.48 36.96
CA ILE A 910 10.68 1.57 35.51
C ILE A 910 10.24 0.30 34.79
N SER A 911 10.46 -0.89 35.36
CA SER A 911 9.97 -2.16 34.78
C SER A 911 8.45 -2.18 34.74
N GLU A 912 7.77 -1.91 35.86
CA GLU A 912 6.30 -1.90 35.95
C GLU A 912 5.67 -0.91 34.97
N LEU A 913 6.25 0.29 34.81
CA LEU A 913 5.82 1.26 33.81
C LEU A 913 6.08 0.80 32.37
N GLN A 914 7.18 0.08 32.12
CA GLN A 914 7.49 -0.49 30.80
C GLN A 914 6.57 -1.67 30.44
N ASP A 915 6.22 -2.52 31.41
CA ASP A 915 5.29 -3.63 31.22
C ASP A 915 3.87 -3.09 30.97
N LEU A 916 3.42 -2.10 31.75
CA LEU A 916 2.16 -1.39 31.52
C LEU A 916 2.12 -0.72 30.12
N TYR A 917 3.24 -0.11 29.70
CA TYR A 917 3.39 0.45 28.35
C TYR A 917 3.27 -0.64 27.27
N GLY A 918 3.91 -1.79 27.47
CA GLY A 918 3.86 -2.94 26.56
C GLY A 918 2.46 -3.55 26.46
N HIS A 919 1.72 -3.64 27.56
CA HIS A 919 0.34 -4.13 27.54
C HIS A 919 -0.62 -3.18 26.81
N GLN A 920 -0.50 -1.85 27.00
CA GLN A 920 -1.34 -0.87 26.31
C GLN A 920 -1.02 -0.70 24.82
N THR A 921 0.22 -0.97 24.38
CA THR A 921 0.54 -1.02 22.95
C THR A 921 0.09 -2.34 22.32
N ASN A 922 0.32 -3.49 22.96
CA ASN A 922 -0.07 -4.80 22.42
C ASN A 922 -1.59 -4.98 22.22
N SER A 923 -2.45 -4.22 22.90
CA SER A 923 -3.90 -4.24 22.65
C SER A 923 -4.35 -3.45 21.41
N HIS A 924 -3.45 -2.68 20.78
CA HIS A 924 -3.72 -1.88 19.57
C HIS A 924 -2.77 -2.17 18.39
N MET A 925 -1.82 -3.12 18.52
CA MET A 925 -0.71 -3.29 17.57
C MET A 925 -0.76 -4.63 16.82
N HIS A 926 -1.10 -4.57 15.53
CA HIS A 926 -0.70 -5.59 14.54
C HIS A 926 0.46 -5.12 13.62
N ASP A 927 0.92 -3.86 13.77
CA ASP A 927 1.84 -3.17 12.84
C ASP A 927 3.33 -3.58 12.93
N PHE A 928 3.68 -4.64 13.66
CA PHE A 928 5.09 -5.07 13.81
C PHE A 928 5.68 -5.82 12.60
N THR A 929 4.87 -6.11 11.57
CA THR A 929 5.27 -6.90 10.39
C THR A 929 6.54 -6.40 9.72
N ASP A 930 6.69 -5.09 9.56
CA ASP A 930 7.81 -4.51 8.81
C ASP A 930 9.13 -4.58 9.59
N LYS A 931 9.10 -4.46 10.93
CA LYS A 931 10.29 -4.64 11.76
C LYS A 931 10.73 -6.11 11.77
N GLU A 932 9.79 -7.05 11.83
CA GLU A 932 10.09 -8.47 11.65
C GLU A 932 10.62 -8.81 10.26
N VAL A 933 10.09 -8.19 9.20
CA VAL A 933 10.56 -8.39 7.82
C VAL A 933 11.99 -7.88 7.66
N VAL A 934 12.34 -6.72 8.22
CA VAL A 934 13.73 -6.23 8.21
C VAL A 934 14.65 -7.15 9.03
N ILE A 935 14.21 -7.67 10.18
CA ILE A 935 14.98 -8.68 10.92
C ILE A 935 15.22 -9.92 10.06
N LYS A 936 14.18 -10.48 9.43
CA LYS A 936 14.29 -11.65 8.54
C LYS A 936 15.21 -11.39 7.34
N GLN A 937 15.22 -10.17 6.79
CA GLN A 937 16.17 -9.75 5.75
C GLN A 937 17.62 -9.73 6.26
N ILE A 938 17.86 -9.23 7.47
CA ILE A 938 19.19 -9.25 8.12
C ILE A 938 19.65 -10.70 8.36
N GLU A 939 18.74 -11.59 8.78
CA GLU A 939 19.03 -13.00 9.10
C GLU A 939 19.48 -13.88 7.92
N MET A 940 19.17 -13.46 6.69
CA MET A 940 19.57 -14.15 5.46
C MET A 940 21.08 -14.03 5.19
N ASN A 941 21.76 -13.01 5.75
CA ASN A 941 23.17 -12.73 5.52
C ASN A 941 24.02 -12.98 6.79
N ASN A 942 25.11 -13.74 6.66
CA ASN A 942 26.01 -14.11 7.78
C ASN A 942 26.91 -12.95 8.24
N THR A 943 26.29 -11.95 8.88
CA THR A 943 26.90 -10.69 9.32
C THR A 943 26.87 -10.55 10.84
N ALA A 944 27.64 -9.61 11.40
CA ALA A 944 27.57 -9.26 12.82
C ALA A 944 26.18 -8.80 13.27
N ALA A 945 25.43 -8.11 12.39
CA ALA A 945 24.05 -7.70 12.64
C ALA A 945 23.09 -8.91 12.74
N CYS A 946 23.26 -9.91 11.87
CA CYS A 946 22.51 -11.18 11.95
C CYS A 946 22.81 -11.92 13.25
N VAL A 947 24.09 -12.04 13.62
CA VAL A 947 24.49 -12.65 14.90
C VAL A 947 23.81 -11.92 16.06
N TRP A 948 23.89 -10.57 16.12
CA TRP A 948 23.24 -9.77 17.16
C TRP A 948 21.72 -10.01 17.25
N CYS A 949 21.01 -10.02 16.12
CA CYS A 949 19.56 -10.26 16.10
C CYS A 949 19.17 -11.67 16.56
N ASN A 950 20.10 -12.64 16.54
CA ASN A 950 19.90 -14.02 16.99
C ASN A 950 20.33 -14.27 18.45
N ILE A 951 20.85 -13.25 19.18
CA ILE A 951 21.22 -13.40 20.60
C ILE A 951 19.96 -13.26 21.49
N PRO A 952 19.65 -14.21 22.38
CA PRO A 952 18.61 -14.05 23.40
C PRO A 952 18.84 -12.83 24.32
N ALA A 953 17.77 -12.15 24.73
CA ALA A 953 17.85 -10.94 25.55
C ALA A 953 18.62 -11.14 26.88
N ASP A 954 18.52 -12.33 27.47
CA ASP A 954 19.24 -12.72 28.70
C ASP A 954 20.76 -12.73 28.49
N ILE A 955 21.23 -13.06 27.27
CA ILE A 955 22.65 -13.08 26.92
C ILE A 955 23.13 -11.69 26.48
N GLN A 956 22.30 -10.93 25.75
CA GLN A 956 22.59 -9.53 25.41
C GLN A 956 22.86 -8.68 26.66
N SER A 957 22.04 -8.85 27.70
CA SER A 957 22.13 -8.12 28.97
C SER A 957 23.27 -8.59 29.89
N GLN A 958 23.71 -9.85 29.79
CA GLN A 958 24.78 -10.39 30.63
C GLN A 958 26.19 -10.23 30.02
N GLU A 959 26.36 -10.46 28.71
CA GLU A 959 27.70 -10.44 28.08
C GLU A 959 28.01 -9.16 27.30
N LEU A 960 27.00 -8.47 26.73
CA LEU A 960 27.18 -7.31 25.84
C LEU A 960 26.37 -6.04 26.25
N PRO A 961 26.30 -5.65 27.54
CA PRO A 961 25.34 -4.64 28.07
C PRO A 961 25.54 -3.18 27.62
N ASP A 962 26.53 -2.87 26.79
CA ASP A 962 26.81 -1.53 26.25
C ASP A 962 26.40 -1.38 24.77
N ILE A 963 25.78 -2.40 24.16
CA ILE A 963 25.34 -2.35 22.76
C ILE A 963 23.90 -1.83 22.69
N VAL A 964 23.68 -0.87 21.78
CA VAL A 964 22.42 -0.14 21.63
C VAL A 964 21.52 -0.78 20.57
N GLY A 965 22.11 -1.32 19.49
CA GLY A 965 21.39 -2.04 18.44
C GLY A 965 22.04 -1.90 17.06
N ILE A 966 21.31 -2.29 16.01
CA ILE A 966 21.72 -2.18 14.60
C ILE A 966 21.03 -0.96 13.97
N VAL A 967 21.74 -0.16 13.19
CA VAL A 967 21.23 1.10 12.60
C VAL A 967 19.86 0.94 11.93
N ALA A 968 19.67 -0.08 11.09
CA ALA A 968 18.40 -0.37 10.41
C ALA A 968 17.20 -0.60 11.35
N LEU A 969 17.43 -0.98 12.61
CA LEU A 969 16.41 -1.33 13.60
C LEU A 969 16.23 -0.27 14.71
N LEU A 970 17.06 0.78 14.75
CA LEU A 970 17.01 1.86 15.75
C LEU A 970 16.02 2.97 15.41
N GLY A 971 15.40 2.93 14.23
CA GLY A 971 14.35 3.86 13.83
C GLY A 971 13.53 3.36 12.65
N SER A 972 12.40 4.01 12.40
CA SER A 972 11.45 3.77 11.32
C SER A 972 11.16 5.05 10.54
N VAL A 973 10.46 4.95 9.42
CA VAL A 973 10.06 6.11 8.59
C VAL A 973 8.60 6.03 8.16
N SER A 974 8.03 7.17 7.75
CA SER A 974 6.60 7.28 7.41
C SER A 974 6.20 6.68 6.06
N MET A 975 7.15 6.38 5.16
CA MET A 975 6.84 5.87 3.82
C MET A 975 8.00 5.10 3.17
N GLU A 976 7.67 4.08 2.37
CA GLU A 976 8.63 3.19 1.71
C GLU A 976 9.57 3.91 0.72
N SER A 977 9.07 4.91 -0.01
CA SER A 977 9.92 5.70 -0.92
C SER A 977 11.04 6.45 -0.18
N LEU A 978 10.77 6.91 1.05
CA LEU A 978 11.78 7.52 1.91
C LEU A 978 12.73 6.45 2.48
N SER A 979 12.20 5.31 2.95
CA SER A 979 13.02 4.21 3.50
C SER A 979 14.09 3.75 2.51
N ARG A 980 13.63 3.41 1.30
CA ARG A 980 14.46 3.05 0.15
C ARG A 980 15.53 4.10 -0.16
N MET A 981 15.20 5.39 -0.10
CA MET A 981 16.15 6.46 -0.44
C MET A 981 17.16 6.76 0.66
N LEU A 982 16.80 6.65 1.94
CA LEU A 982 17.76 6.75 3.05
C LEU A 982 18.70 5.55 3.10
N ALA A 983 18.17 4.33 2.88
CA ALA A 983 19.00 3.12 2.75
C ALA A 983 19.98 3.20 1.57
N LYS A 984 19.56 3.72 0.40
CA LYS A 984 20.46 4.01 -0.73
C LYS A 984 21.49 5.12 -0.44
N TYR A 985 21.14 6.11 0.39
CA TYR A 985 22.06 7.18 0.75
C TYR A 985 23.20 6.68 1.64
N LEU A 986 22.85 5.93 2.70
CA LEU A 986 23.80 5.34 3.65
C LEU A 986 24.63 4.21 3.02
N GLY A 987 23.96 3.28 2.33
CA GLY A 987 24.56 2.01 1.91
C GLY A 987 24.43 0.93 2.97
N GLU A 988 24.53 -0.33 2.53
CA GLU A 988 24.18 -1.51 3.33
C GLU A 988 25.11 -1.71 4.55
N GLU A 989 26.40 -1.41 4.41
CA GLU A 989 27.40 -1.46 5.48
C GLU A 989 27.03 -0.56 6.69
N LEU A 990 26.48 0.63 6.43
CA LEU A 990 26.01 1.55 7.47
C LEU A 990 24.62 1.19 8.01
N MET A 991 23.75 0.58 7.20
CA MET A 991 22.46 0.05 7.66
C MET A 991 22.66 -1.12 8.63
N LEU A 992 23.68 -1.96 8.39
CA LEU A 992 24.05 -3.11 9.22
C LEU A 992 25.07 -2.79 10.33
N ALA A 993 25.43 -1.52 10.52
CA ALA A 993 26.41 -1.12 11.53
C ALA A 993 25.90 -1.37 12.96
N VAL A 994 26.79 -1.88 13.81
CA VAL A 994 26.52 -2.14 15.24
C VAL A 994 26.78 -0.86 16.03
N VAL A 995 25.78 -0.38 16.77
CA VAL A 995 25.91 0.83 17.60
C VAL A 995 26.29 0.44 19.02
N CYS A 996 27.49 0.82 19.44
CA CYS A 996 28.00 0.67 20.80
C CYS A 996 27.92 2.00 21.55
N LYS A 997 27.59 1.96 22.85
CA LYS A 997 27.61 3.16 23.68
C LYS A 997 29.01 3.75 23.80
N SER A 998 30.03 2.91 24.02
CA SER A 998 31.42 3.35 24.23
C SER A 998 32.45 2.55 23.40
N TYR A 999 33.61 3.16 23.14
CA TYR A 999 34.77 2.48 22.53
C TYR A 999 35.18 1.19 23.26
N ALA A 1000 35.05 1.15 24.60
CA ALA A 1000 35.35 -0.03 25.39
C ALA A 1000 34.42 -1.21 25.08
N ALA A 1001 33.18 -0.94 24.65
CA ALA A 1001 32.24 -1.97 24.23
C ALA A 1001 32.52 -2.46 22.80
N ALA A 1002 32.81 -1.55 21.87
CA ALA A 1002 33.26 -1.90 20.52
C ALA A 1002 34.51 -2.79 20.56
N ARG A 1003 35.46 -2.49 21.46
CA ARG A 1003 36.66 -3.30 21.72
C ARG A 1003 36.43 -4.66 22.41
N ARG A 1004 35.19 -5.00 22.78
CA ARG A 1004 34.79 -6.36 23.21
C ARG A 1004 34.14 -7.18 22.08
N LEU A 1005 33.70 -6.53 20.99
CA LEU A 1005 33.14 -7.25 19.82
C LEU A 1005 34.21 -8.03 19.06
N GLU A 1006 35.41 -7.46 18.92
CA GLU A 1006 36.52 -8.09 18.22
C GLU A 1006 37.87 -7.81 18.89
N LYS A 1007 38.73 -8.81 18.86
CA LYS A 1007 40.04 -8.84 19.51
C LYS A 1007 41.05 -9.44 18.54
N TYR A 1008 42.29 -8.96 18.64
CA TYR A 1008 43.39 -9.41 17.79
C TYR A 1008 44.44 -10.15 18.62
N GLY A 1009 45.00 -11.21 18.03
CA GLY A 1009 46.15 -11.93 18.54
C GLY A 1009 47.46 -11.13 18.38
N LYS A 1010 48.59 -11.76 18.71
CA LYS A 1010 49.88 -11.07 18.81
C LYS A 1010 50.50 -10.72 17.44
N GLY A 1011 50.08 -11.35 16.35
CA GLY A 1011 50.49 -10.98 14.99
C GLY A 1011 49.53 -10.02 14.27
N GLY A 1012 48.40 -9.66 14.89
CA GLY A 1012 47.33 -8.85 14.28
C GLY A 1012 46.20 -9.66 13.64
N GLU A 1013 46.28 -10.99 13.65
CA GLU A 1013 45.17 -11.89 13.30
C GLU A 1013 43.94 -11.70 14.22
N VAL A 1014 42.73 -11.89 13.69
CA VAL A 1014 41.49 -11.91 14.50
C VAL A 1014 41.47 -13.15 15.40
N ASP A 1015 41.28 -12.93 16.70
CA ASP A 1015 41.08 -13.97 17.69
C ASP A 1015 39.63 -14.47 17.64
N ARG A 1016 39.38 -15.51 16.83
CA ARG A 1016 38.06 -16.16 16.70
C ARG A 1016 37.62 -16.93 17.95
N SER A 1017 38.42 -16.93 19.03
CA SER A 1017 38.09 -17.53 20.32
C SER A 1017 37.70 -16.49 21.40
N ASP A 1018 37.46 -15.24 21.01
CA ASP A 1018 36.96 -14.18 21.88
C ASP A 1018 35.88 -13.32 21.18
N GLY A 1019 35.19 -12.48 21.95
CA GLY A 1019 34.20 -11.52 21.46
C GLY A 1019 33.02 -12.12 20.70
N LEU A 1020 32.48 -11.36 19.73
CA LEU A 1020 31.28 -11.71 18.98
C LEU A 1020 31.45 -13.00 18.14
N HIS A 1021 32.69 -13.37 17.80
CA HIS A 1021 32.99 -14.63 17.08
C HIS A 1021 32.66 -15.87 17.91
N VAL A 1022 32.80 -15.82 19.23
CA VAL A 1022 32.39 -16.92 20.12
C VAL A 1022 30.87 -17.07 20.13
N VAL A 1023 30.14 -15.96 20.27
CA VAL A 1023 28.67 -15.94 20.25
C VAL A 1023 28.13 -16.42 18.90
N ALA A 1024 28.77 -15.99 17.79
CA ALA A 1024 28.45 -16.49 16.45
C ALA A 1024 28.64 -18.02 16.34
N ALA A 1025 29.75 -18.55 16.85
CA ALA A 1025 30.05 -19.98 16.84
C ALA A 1025 29.09 -20.79 17.72
N GLN A 1026 28.68 -20.27 18.88
CA GLN A 1026 27.65 -20.88 19.74
C GLN A 1026 26.29 -20.96 19.01
N LEU A 1027 25.94 -19.93 18.24
CA LEU A 1027 24.75 -19.88 17.39
C LEU A 1027 24.89 -20.65 16.05
N GLY A 1028 26.01 -21.36 15.85
CA GLY A 1028 26.27 -22.14 14.62
C GLY A 1028 26.53 -21.31 13.36
N ARG A 1029 26.78 -20.00 13.50
CA ARG A 1029 27.04 -19.05 12.40
C ARG A 1029 28.52 -18.64 12.34
N LEU A 1030 28.92 -17.99 11.25
CA LEU A 1030 30.30 -17.53 11.01
C LEU A 1030 30.27 -16.09 10.51
N ILE A 1031 30.95 -15.17 11.20
CA ILE A 1031 31.18 -13.80 10.72
C ILE A 1031 32.35 -13.84 9.73
N ASN A 1032 32.02 -13.78 8.43
CA ASN A 1032 32.98 -13.93 7.33
C ASN A 1032 33.25 -12.62 6.57
N CYS A 1033 32.67 -11.49 7.01
CA CYS A 1033 32.84 -10.17 6.41
C CYS A 1033 33.24 -9.13 7.47
N GLU A 1034 33.83 -8.03 7.01
CA GLU A 1034 34.01 -6.82 7.82
C GLU A 1034 32.64 -6.25 8.25
N PHE A 1035 32.58 -5.58 9.39
CA PHE A 1035 31.37 -4.93 9.91
C PHE A 1035 31.70 -3.62 10.61
N LEU A 1036 30.87 -2.61 10.42
CA LEU A 1036 31.07 -1.29 11.00
C LEU A 1036 30.55 -1.22 12.44
N VAL A 1037 31.28 -0.53 13.32
CA VAL A 1037 30.89 -0.29 14.71
C VAL A 1037 30.93 1.21 15.02
N ILE A 1038 29.80 1.78 15.47
CA ILE A 1038 29.65 3.20 15.77
C ILE A 1038 29.68 3.39 17.29
N CYS A 1039 30.59 4.22 17.81
CA CYS A 1039 30.78 4.46 19.25
C CYS A 1039 30.16 5.80 19.67
N LEU A 1040 29.04 5.78 20.39
CA LEU A 1040 28.25 6.99 20.69
C LEU A 1040 28.99 8.04 21.54
N GLU A 1041 29.77 7.63 22.55
CA GLU A 1041 30.56 8.58 23.36
C GLU A 1041 31.58 9.36 22.53
N ASP A 1042 32.04 8.82 21.41
CA ASP A 1042 33.11 9.42 20.58
C ASP A 1042 32.55 10.32 19.47
N LEU A 1043 31.22 10.37 19.30
CA LEU A 1043 30.56 11.25 18.33
C LEU A 1043 30.52 12.70 18.82
N CYS A 1044 30.66 13.64 17.88
CA CYS A 1044 30.32 15.04 18.09
C CYS A 1044 28.81 15.23 17.99
N PRO A 1045 28.10 15.63 19.06
CA PRO A 1045 26.67 15.89 19.00
C PRO A 1045 26.37 17.20 18.25
N TYR A 1046 25.17 17.30 17.68
CA TYR A 1046 24.63 18.56 17.15
C TYR A 1046 24.49 19.59 18.28
N GLY A 1047 25.21 20.71 18.15
CA GLY A 1047 25.26 21.79 19.15
C GLY A 1047 24.13 22.82 19.10
N GLY A 1048 23.06 22.57 18.32
CA GLY A 1048 21.88 23.44 18.26
C GLY A 1048 20.76 23.02 19.20
N LYS A 1049 19.56 23.58 18.98
CA LYS A 1049 18.37 23.32 19.82
C LYS A 1049 17.44 22.27 19.20
N PHE A 1050 16.54 21.71 20.00
CA PHE A 1050 15.36 20.98 19.52
C PHE A 1050 14.26 21.97 19.05
N LYS A 1051 13.29 21.50 18.24
CA LYS A 1051 12.16 22.32 17.76
C LYS A 1051 11.21 22.73 18.89
N SER A 1052 11.02 21.84 19.86
CA SER A 1052 10.35 22.08 21.14
C SER A 1052 10.84 21.04 22.14
N ASP A 1053 10.96 21.40 23.42
CA ASP A 1053 11.30 20.44 24.47
C ASP A 1053 10.18 19.39 24.70
N GLU A 1054 8.94 19.74 24.32
CA GLU A 1054 7.77 18.86 24.33
C GLU A 1054 7.61 17.98 23.06
N ASP A 1055 8.47 18.11 22.05
CA ASP A 1055 8.42 17.25 20.87
C ASP A 1055 8.69 15.79 21.27
N PRO A 1056 7.72 14.86 21.09
CA PRO A 1056 7.84 13.48 21.59
C PRO A 1056 8.84 12.63 20.80
N GLN A 1057 9.46 13.18 19.76
CA GLN A 1057 10.52 12.57 18.97
C GLN A 1057 11.84 13.37 19.07
N LYS A 1058 11.90 14.40 19.92
CA LYS A 1058 13.04 15.31 20.15
C LYS A 1058 13.67 15.80 18.83
N LYS A 1059 12.84 16.29 17.89
CA LYS A 1059 13.29 16.75 16.56
C LYS A 1059 14.19 17.99 16.63
N LEU A 1060 15.23 18.05 15.78
CA LEU A 1060 16.25 19.10 15.76
C LEU A 1060 15.74 20.39 15.07
N SER A 1061 16.08 21.56 15.63
CA SER A 1061 15.74 22.89 15.09
C SER A 1061 16.73 23.33 14.01
N LEU A 1062 16.73 22.59 12.90
CA LEU A 1062 17.46 22.96 11.69
C LEU A 1062 16.73 24.09 10.95
N VAL A 1063 17.50 25.02 10.36
CA VAL A 1063 16.98 26.14 9.58
C VAL A 1063 16.69 25.65 8.15
N ASP A 1064 15.46 25.85 7.68
CA ASP A 1064 15.07 25.45 6.33
C ASP A 1064 15.80 26.28 5.26
N PRO A 1065 16.11 25.71 4.07
CA PRO A 1065 16.78 26.44 3.00
C PRO A 1065 15.90 27.56 2.46
N ILE A 1066 16.51 28.71 2.12
CA ILE A 1066 15.82 29.91 1.63
C ILE A 1066 16.48 30.34 0.31
N LEU A 1067 15.65 30.58 -0.71
CA LEU A 1067 16.03 31.10 -2.03
C LEU A 1067 16.33 32.61 -1.98
N PRO A 1068 16.98 33.20 -3.02
CA PRO A 1068 17.21 34.65 -3.08
C PRO A 1068 15.92 35.48 -3.17
N THR A 1069 14.77 34.84 -3.43
CA THR A 1069 13.42 35.43 -3.38
C THR A 1069 12.85 35.55 -1.96
N GLY A 1070 13.49 34.92 -0.97
CA GLY A 1070 12.98 34.79 0.40
C GLY A 1070 12.08 33.56 0.63
N GLU A 1071 11.81 32.77 -0.41
CA GLU A 1071 10.94 31.59 -0.35
C GLU A 1071 11.73 30.30 -0.06
N ILE A 1072 11.07 29.28 0.50
CA ILE A 1072 11.64 27.93 0.65
C ILE A 1072 11.64 27.25 -0.74
N PRO A 1073 12.73 26.56 -1.16
CA PRO A 1073 12.79 25.86 -2.43
C PRO A 1073 11.60 24.92 -2.66
N SER A 1074 10.97 25.05 -3.83
CA SER A 1074 9.77 24.29 -4.19
C SER A 1074 10.03 22.77 -4.11
N GLY A 1075 9.19 22.07 -3.35
CA GLY A 1075 9.31 20.62 -3.15
C GLY A 1075 10.34 20.18 -2.11
N PHE A 1076 10.97 21.08 -1.36
CA PHE A 1076 11.67 20.72 -0.11
C PHE A 1076 10.65 20.18 0.90
N LEU A 1077 10.94 19.01 1.48
CA LEU A 1077 10.05 18.30 2.41
C LEU A 1077 10.56 18.35 3.87
N GLY A 1078 11.80 18.80 4.09
CA GLY A 1078 12.46 18.81 5.39
C GLY A 1078 13.82 18.10 5.39
N TYR A 1079 14.35 17.90 6.59
CA TYR A 1079 15.64 17.25 6.83
C TYR A 1079 15.48 15.79 7.25
N ALA A 1080 16.27 14.88 6.65
CA ALA A 1080 16.18 13.44 6.87
C ALA A 1080 16.33 13.03 8.35
N VAL A 1081 17.24 13.69 9.09
CA VAL A 1081 17.44 13.48 10.54
C VAL A 1081 16.19 13.73 11.40
N ASN A 1082 15.19 14.44 10.87
CA ASN A 1082 13.90 14.70 11.52
C ASN A 1082 12.72 13.86 10.95
N MET A 1083 12.98 13.06 9.91
CA MET A 1083 11.99 12.18 9.27
C MET A 1083 12.12 10.72 9.72
N VAL A 1084 13.27 10.32 10.27
CA VAL A 1084 13.40 9.04 10.99
C VAL A 1084 12.75 9.18 12.36
N ASN A 1085 11.73 8.37 12.63
CA ASN A 1085 11.20 8.20 13.98
C ASN A 1085 12.10 7.22 14.73
N ILE A 1086 12.54 7.58 15.94
CA ILE A 1086 13.37 6.71 16.78
C ILE A 1086 12.43 5.77 17.54
N ASP A 1087 12.81 4.50 17.63
CA ASP A 1087 12.06 3.47 18.39
C ASP A 1087 11.85 3.95 19.83
N ILE A 1088 10.62 3.81 20.37
CA ILE A 1088 10.26 4.33 21.70
C ILE A 1088 11.14 3.75 22.82
N GLN A 1089 11.62 2.51 22.68
CA GLN A 1089 12.53 1.88 23.64
C GLN A 1089 13.88 2.60 23.69
N GLN A 1090 14.32 3.14 22.54
CA GLN A 1090 15.63 3.77 22.29
C GLN A 1090 15.58 5.31 22.27
N LEU A 1091 14.39 5.90 22.21
CA LEU A 1091 14.14 7.34 22.20
C LEU A 1091 14.81 8.06 23.39
N HIS A 1092 14.83 7.42 24.56
CA HIS A 1092 15.45 7.94 25.78
C HIS A 1092 16.88 7.39 26.02
N THR A 1093 17.48 6.68 25.05
CA THR A 1093 18.87 6.20 25.15
C THR A 1093 19.81 7.40 25.04
N ARG A 1094 20.56 7.65 26.12
CA ARG A 1094 21.52 8.75 26.24
C ARG A 1094 22.96 8.28 26.39
N THR A 1095 23.87 9.04 25.79
CA THR A 1095 25.30 9.05 26.13
C THR A 1095 25.52 9.44 27.60
N ASN A 1096 26.68 9.09 28.15
CA ASN A 1096 27.12 9.48 29.49
C ASN A 1096 27.29 11.01 29.63
N LYS A 1097 27.41 11.72 28.51
CA LYS A 1097 27.41 13.19 28.41
C LYS A 1097 25.99 13.80 28.40
N GLY A 1098 24.94 12.98 28.26
CA GLY A 1098 23.53 13.39 28.33
C GLY A 1098 22.79 13.51 26.99
N TYR A 1099 23.47 13.42 25.85
CA TYR A 1099 22.88 13.54 24.52
C TYR A 1099 22.13 12.26 24.09
N TYR A 1100 20.96 12.41 23.44
CA TYR A 1100 20.16 11.33 22.86
C TYR A 1100 20.72 10.86 21.49
N LEU A 1101 20.10 9.83 20.92
CA LEU A 1101 20.44 9.27 19.62
C LEU A 1101 20.19 10.22 18.42
N ARG A 1102 19.31 11.22 18.52
CA ARG A 1102 19.01 12.08 17.35
C ARG A 1102 20.15 13.04 17.04
N GLU A 1103 20.62 13.78 18.04
CA GLU A 1103 21.74 14.70 17.91
C GLU A 1103 23.11 14.02 17.80
N THR A 1104 23.21 12.72 18.11
CA THR A 1104 24.45 11.93 17.97
C THR A 1104 24.40 11.01 16.74
N LEU A 1105 23.82 9.82 16.86
CA LEU A 1105 23.80 8.79 15.82
C LEU A 1105 23.13 9.27 14.52
N PHE A 1106 21.89 9.76 14.59
CA PHE A 1106 21.16 10.12 13.38
C PHE A 1106 21.67 11.43 12.75
N TYR A 1107 22.27 12.32 13.55
CA TYR A 1107 22.97 13.49 13.02
C TYR A 1107 24.33 13.13 12.39
N LEU A 1108 25.03 12.10 12.86
CA LEU A 1108 26.19 11.54 12.15
C LEU A 1108 25.78 10.95 10.79
N LEU A 1109 24.72 10.14 10.77
CA LEU A 1109 24.27 9.41 9.59
C LEU A 1109 23.66 10.32 8.51
N PHE A 1110 22.93 11.37 8.92
CA PHE A 1110 22.17 12.22 8.00
C PHE A 1110 22.51 13.72 8.07
N GLY A 1111 23.05 14.24 9.18
CA GLY A 1111 23.37 15.66 9.34
C GLY A 1111 22.22 16.60 8.92
N GLU A 1112 22.53 17.51 7.99
CA GLU A 1112 21.54 18.38 7.34
C GLU A 1112 21.15 17.87 5.92
N LEU A 1113 21.03 16.56 5.72
CA LEU A 1113 20.56 15.97 4.46
C LEU A 1113 19.13 16.43 4.14
N GLN A 1114 18.98 17.15 3.03
CA GLN A 1114 17.70 17.72 2.59
C GLN A 1114 16.91 16.70 1.75
N VAL A 1115 15.60 16.62 1.95
CA VAL A 1115 14.71 15.68 1.24
C VAL A 1115 13.76 16.44 0.32
N TYR A 1116 13.63 15.99 -0.92
CA TYR A 1116 12.83 16.63 -1.97
C TYR A 1116 11.78 15.69 -2.59
N GLY A 1117 10.68 16.26 -3.08
CA GLY A 1117 9.65 15.51 -3.80
C GLY A 1117 10.17 14.86 -5.09
N THR A 1118 10.80 15.66 -5.97
CA THR A 1118 11.33 15.21 -7.28
C THR A 1118 12.78 15.63 -7.51
N ARG A 1119 13.45 14.95 -8.44
CA ARG A 1119 14.82 15.22 -8.86
C ARG A 1119 14.95 16.60 -9.51
N GLU A 1120 13.92 17.05 -10.25
CA GLU A 1120 13.86 18.38 -10.86
C GLU A 1120 13.83 19.48 -9.80
N GLN A 1121 13.01 19.31 -8.75
CA GLN A 1121 12.95 20.22 -7.60
C GLN A 1121 14.28 20.27 -6.84
N MET A 1122 14.87 19.11 -6.54
CA MET A 1122 16.19 19.02 -5.92
C MET A 1122 17.28 19.70 -6.77
N ASN A 1123 17.23 19.56 -8.10
CA ASN A 1123 18.17 20.21 -9.02
C ASN A 1123 17.96 21.73 -9.09
N GLN A 1124 16.73 22.23 -9.00
CA GLN A 1124 16.44 23.67 -8.90
C GLN A 1124 16.99 24.25 -7.58
N ALA A 1125 16.90 23.50 -6.49
CA ALA A 1125 17.44 23.88 -5.18
C ALA A 1125 18.97 23.72 -5.04
N ARG A 1126 19.68 23.19 -6.06
CA ARG A 1126 21.09 22.75 -5.96
C ARG A 1126 22.08 23.77 -5.41
N ALA A 1127 21.87 25.07 -5.63
CA ALA A 1127 22.75 26.12 -5.10
C ALA A 1127 22.63 26.34 -3.57
N PHE A 1128 21.62 25.76 -2.93
CA PHE A 1128 21.28 25.94 -1.51
C PHE A 1128 21.43 24.65 -0.68
N ILE A 1129 21.72 23.52 -1.35
CA ILE A 1129 22.04 22.23 -0.74
C ILE A 1129 23.49 22.25 -0.24
N LYS A 1130 23.68 22.28 1.09
CA LYS A 1130 25.02 22.33 1.73
C LYS A 1130 25.62 20.95 2.00
N HIS A 1131 24.87 20.09 2.67
CA HIS A 1131 25.36 18.82 3.23
C HIS A 1131 24.91 17.57 2.42
N GLY A 1132 24.22 17.79 1.30
CA GLY A 1132 23.67 16.74 0.43
C GLY A 1132 22.15 16.78 0.39
N ALA A 1133 21.58 16.08 -0.60
CA ALA A 1133 20.14 15.95 -0.78
C ALA A 1133 19.74 14.60 -1.39
N ILE A 1134 18.50 14.20 -1.15
CA ILE A 1134 17.83 13.09 -1.86
C ILE A 1134 16.47 13.55 -2.40
N SER A 1135 16.00 12.88 -3.46
CA SER A 1135 14.61 13.01 -3.94
C SER A 1135 13.92 11.65 -4.00
N LEU A 1136 12.63 11.61 -3.64
CA LEU A 1136 11.88 10.35 -3.45
C LEU A 1136 11.76 9.49 -4.73
N ASP A 1137 11.87 10.13 -5.90
CA ASP A 1137 11.92 9.52 -7.23
C ASP A 1137 13.28 8.91 -7.63
N GLY A 1138 14.33 9.04 -6.80
CA GLY A 1138 15.63 8.39 -7.00
C GLY A 1138 16.81 9.32 -7.28
N GLY A 1139 16.73 10.62 -6.97
CA GLY A 1139 17.89 11.51 -6.99
C GLY A 1139 18.74 11.39 -5.72
N ILE A 1140 20.07 11.39 -5.86
CA ILE A 1140 21.01 11.46 -4.73
C ILE A 1140 22.16 12.43 -5.07
N VAL A 1141 22.33 13.43 -4.21
CA VAL A 1141 23.45 14.36 -4.17
C VAL A 1141 24.16 14.16 -2.84
N LYS A 1142 25.39 13.61 -2.84
CA LYS A 1142 26.19 13.54 -1.61
C LYS A 1142 26.87 14.88 -1.34
N SER A 1143 27.32 15.08 -0.10
CA SER A 1143 28.17 16.21 0.27
C SER A 1143 29.37 16.33 -0.69
N ASN A 1144 29.91 17.55 -0.82
CA ASN A 1144 30.95 17.91 -1.79
C ASN A 1144 30.49 17.89 -3.27
N GLY A 1145 29.17 17.81 -3.53
CA GLY A 1145 28.60 17.97 -4.88
C GLY A 1145 28.66 16.72 -5.77
N ILE A 1146 28.92 15.55 -5.18
CA ILE A 1146 29.00 14.27 -5.88
C ILE A 1146 27.58 13.79 -6.24
N LEU A 1147 27.37 13.44 -7.52
CA LEU A 1147 26.08 12.99 -8.06
C LEU A 1147 26.06 11.47 -8.29
N SER A 1148 25.02 10.78 -7.84
CA SER A 1148 24.76 9.39 -8.25
C SER A 1148 23.91 9.35 -9.51
N LEU A 1149 24.45 8.76 -10.59
CA LEU A 1149 23.82 8.67 -11.91
C LEU A 1149 23.80 7.20 -12.39
N GLY A 1150 22.83 6.87 -13.24
CA GLY A 1150 22.62 5.51 -13.77
C GLY A 1150 21.64 4.66 -12.95
N PRO A 1151 21.39 3.41 -13.36
CA PRO A 1151 20.55 2.48 -12.62
C PRO A 1151 21.24 2.05 -11.31
N GLN A 1152 20.71 2.49 -10.18
CA GLN A 1152 21.20 2.17 -8.84
C GLN A 1152 20.67 0.80 -8.39
N ARG A 1153 21.51 -0.06 -7.80
CA ARG A 1153 21.06 -1.27 -7.09
C ARG A 1153 20.01 -0.89 -6.04
N GLU A 1154 18.95 -1.68 -5.92
CA GLU A 1154 17.95 -1.53 -4.87
C GLU A 1154 18.51 -2.07 -3.55
N PRO A 1155 18.32 -1.39 -2.40
CA PRO A 1155 18.83 -1.85 -1.12
C PRO A 1155 18.02 -3.05 -0.62
N GLU A 1156 18.72 -4.08 -0.16
CA GLU A 1156 18.12 -5.30 0.40
C GLU A 1156 17.68 -5.08 1.85
N ILE A 1157 18.45 -4.30 2.63
CA ILE A 1157 18.11 -3.87 3.99
C ILE A 1157 17.54 -2.44 3.97
N ARG A 1158 16.42 -2.21 4.65
CA ARG A 1158 15.68 -0.93 4.69
C ARG A 1158 15.33 -0.56 6.14
N PHE A 1159 14.90 0.68 6.37
CA PHE A 1159 14.26 1.04 7.64
C PHE A 1159 12.82 0.51 7.64
N PRO A 1160 12.29 -0.02 8.75
CA PRO A 1160 10.87 -0.34 8.89
C PRO A 1160 9.99 0.87 8.54
N VAL A 1161 8.87 0.64 7.85
CA VAL A 1161 7.88 1.68 7.57
C VAL A 1161 6.80 1.64 8.64
N VAL A 1162 6.46 2.80 9.21
CA VAL A 1162 5.37 2.95 10.20
C VAL A 1162 4.53 4.16 9.78
N THR A 1163 3.31 3.89 9.34
CA THR A 1163 2.35 4.90 8.91
C THR A 1163 1.90 5.79 10.07
N PHE A 1164 1.42 6.99 9.74
CA PHE A 1164 1.10 8.05 10.71
C PHE A 1164 -0.07 7.69 11.65
N GLU A 1165 -0.87 6.67 11.30
CA GLU A 1165 -2.07 6.28 12.05
C GLU A 1165 -1.76 5.33 13.22
N GLY A 1166 -0.76 4.44 13.06
CA GLY A 1166 -0.17 3.71 14.20
C GLY A 1166 0.51 4.64 15.23
N GLN A 1167 0.76 5.91 14.86
CA GLN A 1167 1.23 6.97 15.75
C GLN A 1167 0.09 7.83 16.33
N LEU A 1168 -1.15 7.71 15.82
CA LEU A 1168 -2.33 8.48 16.27
C LEU A 1168 -3.26 7.70 17.21
N GLN A 1169 -3.23 6.36 17.23
CA GLN A 1169 -3.90 5.58 18.29
C GLN A 1169 -3.13 5.56 19.63
N ILE A 1170 -2.08 6.37 19.77
CA ILE A 1170 -1.36 6.57 21.03
C ILE A 1170 -2.23 7.43 21.96
N ALA A 1171 -3.05 6.77 22.78
CA ALA A 1171 -3.90 7.41 23.79
C ALA A 1171 -3.07 8.35 24.70
N PRO A 1172 -3.65 9.45 25.22
CA PRO A 1172 -2.93 10.39 26.08
C PRO A 1172 -2.26 9.72 27.29
N ASN A 1173 -2.89 8.67 27.82
CA ASN A 1173 -2.34 7.82 28.89
C ASN A 1173 -0.94 7.26 28.55
N ILE A 1174 -0.72 6.82 27.31
CA ILE A 1174 0.56 6.26 26.84
C ILE A 1174 1.63 7.36 26.74
N LYS A 1175 1.26 8.59 26.38
CA LYS A 1175 2.16 9.76 26.39
C LYS A 1175 2.60 10.12 27.80
N ASP A 1176 1.71 10.00 28.79
CA ASP A 1176 2.02 10.30 30.18
C ASP A 1176 2.74 9.14 30.91
N ILE A 1177 2.55 7.88 30.52
CA ILE A 1177 3.41 6.76 30.93
C ILE A 1177 4.83 6.96 30.39
N ALA A 1178 5.00 7.35 29.13
CA ALA A 1178 6.32 7.65 28.55
C ALA A 1178 7.05 8.79 29.29
N LYS A 1179 6.34 9.88 29.64
CA LYS A 1179 6.89 10.96 30.49
C LYS A 1179 7.32 10.46 31.87
N GLN A 1180 6.56 9.56 32.49
CA GLN A 1180 6.91 8.97 33.78
C GLN A 1180 8.17 8.10 33.69
N ILE A 1181 8.31 7.30 32.64
CA ILE A 1181 9.54 6.53 32.35
C ILE A 1181 10.73 7.48 32.13
N GLU A 1182 10.57 8.59 31.38
CA GLU A 1182 11.64 9.58 31.20
C GLU A 1182 12.06 10.23 32.54
N LYS A 1183 11.09 10.63 33.37
CA LYS A 1183 11.34 11.19 34.71
C LYS A 1183 12.08 10.20 35.61
N LYS A 1184 11.63 8.95 35.66
CA LYS A 1184 12.24 7.89 36.48
C LYS A 1184 13.65 7.52 36.02
N ARG A 1185 13.91 7.45 34.70
CA ARG A 1185 15.26 7.27 34.15
C ARG A 1185 16.20 8.44 34.46
N LEU A 1186 15.68 9.67 34.56
CA LEU A 1186 16.41 10.84 35.06
C LEU A 1186 16.76 10.74 36.55
N GLU A 1187 15.78 10.38 37.40
CA GLU A 1187 15.97 10.14 38.84
C GLU A 1187 17.05 9.05 39.08
N LEU A 1188 16.97 7.93 38.36
CA LEU A 1188 17.96 6.84 38.39
C LEU A 1188 19.37 7.30 37.98
N GLY A 1189 19.47 8.16 36.95
CA GLY A 1189 20.73 8.75 36.52
C GLY A 1189 21.39 9.62 37.60
N GLU A 1190 20.61 10.41 38.34
CA GLU A 1190 21.12 11.16 39.49
C GLU A 1190 21.58 10.23 40.62
N ILE A 1191 20.81 9.19 40.94
CA ILE A 1191 21.19 8.18 41.95
C ILE A 1191 22.52 7.53 41.56
N TYR A 1192 22.73 7.18 40.30
CA TYR A 1192 23.99 6.60 39.83
C TYR A 1192 25.18 7.57 40.01
N VAL A 1193 24.99 8.88 39.81
CA VAL A 1193 26.01 9.91 40.08
C VAL A 1193 26.25 10.08 41.60
N LYS A 1194 25.20 10.07 42.43
CA LYS A 1194 25.28 10.14 43.90
C LYS A 1194 26.03 8.91 44.45
N PHE A 1195 25.69 7.72 43.97
CA PHE A 1195 26.30 6.42 44.30
C PHE A 1195 27.79 6.40 43.95
N ASN A 1196 28.16 6.72 42.70
CA ASN A 1196 29.56 6.75 42.28
C ASN A 1196 30.41 7.79 43.05
N ARG A 1197 29.81 8.92 43.45
CA ARG A 1197 30.45 9.92 44.32
C ARG A 1197 30.68 9.37 45.73
N CYS A 1198 29.67 8.73 46.32
CA CYS A 1198 29.77 8.08 47.63
C CYS A 1198 30.82 6.96 47.63
N LEU A 1199 30.84 6.11 46.60
CA LEU A 1199 31.79 5.02 46.42
C LEU A 1199 33.23 5.53 46.27
N LYS A 1200 33.46 6.57 45.44
CA LYS A 1200 34.78 7.23 45.34
C LYS A 1200 35.26 7.81 46.67
N ASN A 1201 34.36 8.47 47.42
CA ASN A 1201 34.67 8.99 48.75
C ASN A 1201 35.05 7.85 49.72
N MET A 1202 34.31 6.74 49.72
CA MET A 1202 34.61 5.58 50.56
C MET A 1202 35.96 4.94 50.22
N VAL A 1203 36.27 4.73 48.93
CA VAL A 1203 37.58 4.21 48.50
C VAL A 1203 38.71 5.18 48.87
N GLY A 1204 38.46 6.49 48.82
CA GLY A 1204 39.37 7.52 49.31
C GLY A 1204 39.63 7.41 50.82
N GLN A 1205 38.58 7.27 51.63
CA GLN A 1205 38.70 7.12 53.08
C GLN A 1205 39.35 5.78 53.49
N ARG A 1206 39.01 4.67 52.83
CA ARG A 1206 39.65 3.36 53.08
C ARG A 1206 41.16 3.41 52.75
N ARG A 1207 41.56 3.96 51.60
CA ARG A 1207 42.98 4.18 51.26
C ARG A 1207 43.68 5.17 52.21
N GLY A 1208 42.94 6.14 52.74
CA GLY A 1208 43.41 7.05 53.79
C GLY A 1208 43.65 6.33 55.12
N SER A 1209 42.77 5.39 55.49
CA SER A 1209 42.91 4.52 56.65
C SER A 1209 44.09 3.57 56.51
N GLU A 1210 44.20 2.85 55.39
CA GLU A 1210 45.29 1.91 55.11
C GLU A 1210 46.67 2.60 55.21
N ARG A 1211 46.81 3.81 54.65
CA ARG A 1211 48.04 4.63 54.76
C ARG A 1211 48.32 5.20 56.16
N ARG A 1212 47.37 5.12 57.09
CA ARG A 1212 47.52 5.53 58.50
C ARG A 1212 47.60 4.35 59.48
N CYS A 1213 47.31 3.13 59.02
CA CYS A 1213 47.51 1.90 59.79
C CYS A 1213 48.83 1.19 59.43
N ASN A 1214 49.41 1.48 58.26
CA ASN A 1214 50.72 0.98 57.82
C ASN A 1214 51.89 1.92 58.14
N ASN A 1215 51.63 3.04 58.85
CA ASN A 1215 52.58 4.03 59.35
C ASN A 1215 52.43 4.15 60.88
#